data_AF-A0A8E6B5U5-F1
#
_entry.id   AF-A0A8E6B5U5-F1
#
_cell.length_a   1.000
_cell.length_b   1.000
_cell.length_c   1.000
_cell.angle_alpha   90.00
_cell.angle_beta   90.00
_cell.angle_gamma   90.00
#
_symmetry.space_group_name_H-M   'P 1'
#
loop_
_entity.id
_entity.type
_entity.pdbx_description
1 polymer ?
#
loop_
_entity_poly.entity_id
_entity_poly.type
_entity_poly.pdbx_seq_one_letter_code
_entity_poly.pdbx_strand_id
1 'polypeptide(L)'
;MRRFFLLASVVALWGSVSSVLADYVIIRVILKNSESQSMAGNSGPGGKGNPGSPGVPGGPGGSGGPPSPGGPSGPGGPSGPGVPGGPGPRGGGPGVPGGPGAPRGGGPGAPGVPGGPGGGQGNAGQNSSITHVTLNPNDYVTVVLQVDKILPEERRAGIGTLPVSIQTKWGRTFLFQDRSEILVDFARMPNPNPRLPGSIIATPLKAFENHHKNAHNVPEAFLADADFALGRGLPNKAASTLDELIEKIDKNEIKNPSERVTKAIEAYKKIKPYLTSPTTVETTANKWTKQLNATKLTSEHFAIVHTSQEPERDGILRRLGHFEKAYQNFYLWFALRGQALPPIKEKMVVAILNDAERFRDQKSAFEVTDMVNDGFILQSENVAILSLQRLDLPARTFTSSMTTPVYRDFSLSSNFSREDLLAGKFPPGTKTIGTGKLVKEVIRAQTLALVDVALQEEAEIAAATHEGTQLLMAATNLVPATAPAPKWLRFGLASFFATPKGNFPHGAPVKVAFWPGAGAPNWSYMRFFTEMLVNKELMRDPKNPFNEANLLHATLSDDYFSAAHDLAKLEEHARELTGGSNNTVDGGGRGNHEEDAKSLLSGLGLPDSQKMLLKARTLAWALTYYLMKQRYDEFEKYLKELATMPRDVELDEAALISAFGHAFKLSESFVQDESLKVEAFMGMGKNWIDYMKKERSPTEELKLEPPVAAQNNNGAGPGSGFPGGPGAPGGPGGPGVPGGPGGRPGPGGPGGGRGGPGGGGGPGGGNG
;
A
#
# COMPACT_ATOMS: atom_id res chain seq x y z
N MET A 1 -57.43 -33.05 -32.07
CA MET A 1 -58.04 -31.83 -32.65
C MET A 1 -57.68 -30.66 -31.75
N ARG A 2 -56.63 -29.92 -32.09
CA ARG A 2 -56.60 -28.73 -32.97
C ARG A 2 -56.85 -27.44 -32.16
N ARG A 3 -55.83 -26.57 -32.20
CA ARG A 3 -55.81 -25.11 -32.00
C ARG A 3 -55.70 -24.62 -30.55
N PHE A 4 -54.46 -24.32 -30.13
CA PHE A 4 -54.08 -23.06 -29.47
C PHE A 4 -52.53 -23.01 -29.40
N PHE A 5 -51.92 -22.77 -30.56
CA PHE A 5 -50.51 -22.43 -30.74
C PHE A 5 -50.50 -21.12 -31.53
N LEU A 6 -49.69 -20.14 -31.09
CA LEU A 6 -49.36 -18.82 -31.68
C LEU A 6 -49.85 -17.63 -30.85
N LEU A 7 -49.04 -17.21 -29.86
CA LEU A 7 -48.64 -15.82 -29.61
C LEU A 7 -47.74 -15.73 -28.36
N ALA A 8 -46.47 -16.17 -28.45
CA ALA A 8 -45.48 -15.97 -27.39
C ALA A 8 -44.02 -16.03 -27.92
N SER A 9 -43.72 -15.33 -29.03
CA SER A 9 -42.40 -15.46 -29.68
C SER A 9 -41.83 -14.16 -30.26
N VAL A 10 -42.07 -12.98 -29.65
CA VAL A 10 -41.50 -11.69 -30.14
C VAL A 10 -40.89 -10.79 -29.05
N VAL A 11 -40.49 -11.31 -27.86
CA VAL A 11 -39.76 -10.48 -26.86
C VAL A 11 -38.42 -11.10 -26.40
N ALA A 12 -37.96 -12.19 -27.01
CA ALA A 12 -36.68 -12.83 -26.65
C ALA A 12 -35.54 -12.51 -27.64
N LEU A 13 -35.42 -11.24 -28.04
CA LEU A 13 -34.29 -10.73 -28.84
C LEU A 13 -33.68 -9.46 -28.23
N TRP A 14 -33.71 -9.35 -26.89
CA TRP A 14 -32.69 -8.58 -26.20
C TRP A 14 -31.50 -9.51 -26.09
N GLY A 15 -30.51 -9.29 -26.96
CA GLY A 15 -29.22 -9.96 -26.84
C GLY A 15 -28.76 -9.84 -25.39
N SER A 16 -28.71 -10.96 -24.69
CA SER A 16 -27.99 -11.12 -23.45
C SER A 16 -26.53 -10.89 -23.80
N VAL A 17 -26.14 -9.61 -23.86
CA VAL A 17 -24.75 -9.19 -23.75
C VAL A 17 -24.33 -9.85 -22.45
N SER A 18 -23.63 -10.98 -22.57
CA SER A 18 -23.13 -11.71 -21.44
C SER A 18 -22.20 -10.70 -20.78
N SER A 19 -22.70 -10.06 -19.73
CA SER A 19 -21.96 -9.03 -19.01
C SER A 19 -20.80 -9.78 -18.41
N VAL A 20 -19.67 -9.74 -19.12
CA VAL A 20 -18.42 -10.36 -18.70
C VAL A 20 -17.98 -9.58 -17.46
N LEU A 21 -18.36 -10.12 -16.30
CA LEU A 21 -18.17 -9.52 -14.99
C LEU A 21 -16.68 -9.48 -14.70
N ALA A 22 -16.12 -8.28 -14.49
CA ALA A 22 -14.80 -8.16 -13.89
C ALA A 22 -14.91 -8.59 -12.42
N ASP A 23 -13.98 -9.42 -11.94
CA ASP A 23 -13.93 -9.85 -10.54
C ASP A 23 -13.28 -8.79 -9.63
N TYR A 24 -12.56 -7.84 -10.23
CA TYR A 24 -11.84 -6.78 -9.53
C TYR A 24 -12.05 -5.40 -10.15
N VAL A 25 -12.11 -4.39 -9.29
CA VAL A 25 -12.08 -2.97 -9.65
C VAL A 25 -10.88 -2.31 -8.99
N ILE A 26 -10.09 -1.58 -9.76
CA ILE A 26 -8.98 -0.77 -9.28
C ILE A 26 -9.45 0.68 -9.24
N ILE A 27 -9.34 1.33 -8.08
CA ILE A 27 -9.64 2.75 -7.94
C ILE A 27 -8.35 3.47 -7.57
N ARG A 28 -8.03 4.54 -8.31
CA ARG A 28 -6.92 5.45 -7.99
C ARG A 28 -7.48 6.83 -7.71
N VAL A 29 -7.10 7.42 -6.58
CA VAL A 29 -7.48 8.79 -6.20
C VAL A 29 -6.23 9.65 -6.15
N ILE A 30 -6.19 10.69 -6.97
CA ILE A 30 -5.09 11.65 -7.08
C ILE A 30 -5.23 12.68 -5.96
N LEU A 31 -4.14 12.90 -5.21
CA LEU A 31 -4.11 13.73 -4.00
C LEU A 31 -3.62 15.16 -4.26
N LYS A 32 -2.77 15.35 -5.27
CA LYS A 32 -2.27 16.68 -5.65
C LYS A 32 -2.94 17.15 -6.93
N ASN A 33 -3.49 18.35 -6.91
CA ASN A 33 -3.84 19.05 -8.14
C ASN A 33 -2.54 19.34 -8.89
N SER A 34 -2.40 18.74 -10.07
CA SER A 34 -1.24 18.89 -10.97
C SER A 34 -0.97 20.34 -11.44
N GLU A 35 -1.78 21.32 -11.03
CA GLU A 35 -1.65 22.72 -11.43
C GLU A 35 -0.29 23.33 -11.07
N SER A 36 0.34 22.92 -9.96
CA SER A 36 1.62 23.47 -9.51
C SER A 36 2.85 22.93 -10.25
N GLN A 37 2.76 21.81 -10.99
CA GLN A 37 3.91 21.28 -11.76
C GLN A 37 4.01 21.82 -13.19
N SER A 38 2.90 22.30 -13.77
CA SER A 38 2.89 22.77 -15.17
C SER A 38 3.59 24.11 -15.42
N MET A 39 3.90 24.88 -14.36
CA MET A 39 4.56 26.18 -14.46
C MET A 39 6.10 26.11 -14.33
N ALA A 40 6.67 24.95 -13.99
CA ALA A 40 8.10 24.84 -13.65
C ALA A 40 8.99 24.27 -14.79
N GLY A 41 8.44 23.92 -15.96
CA GLY A 41 9.19 23.26 -17.02
C GLY A 41 9.06 23.94 -18.38
N ASN A 42 10.08 24.74 -18.74
CA ASN A 42 10.66 24.94 -20.08
C ASN A 42 11.00 26.41 -20.41
N SER A 43 11.75 27.09 -19.54
CA SER A 43 12.55 28.26 -19.91
C SER A 43 13.98 27.81 -20.21
N GLY A 44 14.29 27.65 -21.51
CA GLY A 44 15.65 27.40 -21.98
C GLY A 44 16.62 28.55 -21.64
N PRO A 45 17.94 28.33 -21.73
CA PRO A 45 18.96 29.28 -21.28
C PRO A 45 19.06 30.47 -22.25
N GLY A 46 18.18 31.45 -22.07
CA GLY A 46 18.20 32.72 -22.76
C GLY A 46 18.88 33.82 -21.93
N GLY A 47 20.02 34.29 -22.43
CA GLY A 47 20.67 35.59 -22.21
C GLY A 47 20.35 36.43 -20.96
N LYS A 48 21.41 36.64 -20.16
CA LYS A 48 21.57 37.65 -19.11
C LYS A 48 20.91 39.00 -19.42
N GLY A 49 20.14 39.49 -18.45
CA GLY A 49 19.88 40.90 -18.20
C GLY A 49 19.48 41.09 -16.74
N ASN A 50 20.42 41.54 -15.89
CA ASN A 50 20.14 41.90 -14.50
C ASN A 50 19.38 43.24 -14.47
N PRO A 51 18.14 43.31 -13.96
CA PRO A 51 17.56 44.56 -13.50
C PRO A 51 18.09 44.83 -12.08
N GLY A 52 18.61 46.04 -11.86
CA GLY A 52 19.20 46.45 -10.59
C GLY A 52 18.23 46.35 -9.41
N SER A 53 18.76 45.87 -8.28
CA SER A 53 18.06 45.80 -7.01
C SER A 53 17.68 47.20 -6.50
N PRO A 54 16.41 47.47 -6.17
CA PRO A 54 16.03 48.65 -5.41
C PRO A 54 16.63 48.58 -3.99
N GLY A 55 17.24 49.68 -3.55
CA GLY A 55 17.85 49.79 -2.23
C GLY A 55 16.86 49.57 -1.09
N VAL A 56 17.29 48.85 -0.07
CA VAL A 56 16.53 48.56 1.16
C VAL A 56 16.57 49.80 2.06
N PRO A 57 15.42 50.37 2.49
CA PRO A 57 15.38 51.42 3.50
C PRO A 57 15.86 50.88 4.85
N GLY A 58 16.80 51.59 5.48
CA GLY A 58 17.33 51.26 6.80
C GLY A 58 16.24 51.25 7.87
N GLY A 59 16.14 50.13 8.59
CA GLY A 59 15.24 49.97 9.73
C GLY A 59 15.75 50.71 10.98
N PRO A 60 14.86 51.25 11.81
CA PRO A 60 15.21 51.96 13.04
C PRO A 60 15.81 51.03 14.11
N GLY A 61 16.81 51.55 14.83
CA GLY A 61 17.55 50.84 15.87
C GLY A 61 16.64 50.34 17.00
N GLY A 62 16.75 49.05 17.30
CA GLY A 62 16.07 48.40 18.41
C GLY A 62 16.63 48.84 19.76
N SER A 63 15.72 49.27 20.63
CA SER A 63 15.94 49.61 22.03
C SER A 63 16.48 48.42 22.84
N GLY A 64 17.51 48.68 23.66
CA GLY A 64 18.07 47.70 24.59
C GLY A 64 17.04 47.18 25.59
N GLY A 65 16.92 45.86 25.64
CA GLY A 65 16.17 45.15 26.68
C GLY A 65 16.95 45.06 28.00
N PRO A 66 16.26 44.98 29.15
CA PRO A 66 16.88 44.90 30.47
C PRO A 66 17.59 43.56 30.70
N PRO A 67 18.64 43.53 31.56
CA PRO A 67 19.37 42.31 31.86
C PRO A 67 18.50 41.31 32.61
N SER A 68 18.53 40.04 32.18
CA SER A 68 17.87 38.93 32.86
C SER A 68 18.51 38.65 34.24
N PRO A 69 17.72 38.31 35.27
CA PRO A 69 18.23 37.99 36.60
C PRO A 69 19.04 36.69 36.60
N GLY A 70 20.18 36.70 37.28
CA GLY A 70 21.04 35.54 37.46
C GLY A 70 20.35 34.40 38.19
N GLY A 71 20.34 33.22 37.56
CA GLY A 71 19.91 31.97 38.18
C GLY A 71 20.98 31.41 39.14
N PRO A 72 20.57 30.64 40.16
CA PRO A 72 21.44 30.17 41.22
C PRO A 72 22.46 29.14 40.73
N SER A 73 23.70 29.33 41.18
CA SER A 73 24.84 28.43 41.04
C SER A 73 24.56 27.06 41.68
N GLY A 74 24.46 26.03 40.85
CA GLY A 74 24.36 24.64 41.28
C GLY A 74 25.68 24.08 41.84
N PRO A 75 25.63 23.04 42.70
CA PRO A 75 26.80 22.50 43.39
C PRO A 75 27.71 21.69 42.45
N GLY A 76 29.01 21.88 42.63
CA GLY A 76 30.07 21.24 41.84
C GLY A 76 30.04 19.71 41.93
N GLY A 77 29.97 19.08 40.76
CA GLY A 77 30.21 17.65 40.59
C GLY A 77 31.72 17.34 40.52
N PRO A 78 32.13 16.13 40.93
CA PRO A 78 33.52 15.72 41.02
C PRO A 78 34.18 15.55 39.65
N SER A 79 35.44 15.99 39.58
CA SER A 79 36.34 15.95 38.44
C SER A 79 36.53 14.51 37.93
N GLY A 80 36.08 14.23 36.71
CA GLY A 80 36.37 12.97 36.01
C GLY A 80 37.83 12.89 35.54
N PRO A 81 38.43 11.69 35.52
CA PRO A 81 39.81 11.47 35.09
C PRO A 81 39.99 11.70 33.58
N GLY A 82 41.14 12.29 33.22
CA GLY A 82 41.48 12.73 31.87
C GLY A 82 41.46 11.63 30.82
N VAL A 83 40.95 11.99 29.64
CA VAL A 83 40.90 11.15 28.44
C VAL A 83 42.32 11.06 27.83
N PRO A 84 42.87 9.87 27.58
CA PRO A 84 44.12 9.71 26.84
C PRO A 84 43.99 10.17 25.38
N GLY A 85 44.96 10.96 24.91
CA GLY A 85 45.00 11.49 23.56
C GLY A 85 44.98 10.40 22.49
N GLY A 86 44.06 10.53 21.54
CA GLY A 86 43.96 9.66 20.37
C GLY A 86 45.15 9.83 19.42
N PRO A 87 45.61 8.76 18.75
CA PRO A 87 46.69 8.82 17.78
C PRO A 87 46.28 9.60 16.53
N GLY A 88 47.14 10.55 16.12
CA GLY A 88 46.93 11.37 14.93
C GLY A 88 46.87 10.56 13.61
N PRO A 89 46.28 11.14 12.56
CA PRO A 89 46.10 10.45 11.29
C PRO A 89 47.44 10.22 10.59
N ARG A 90 47.82 8.94 10.50
CA ARG A 90 48.90 8.47 9.64
C ARG A 90 48.46 8.47 8.18
N GLY A 91 49.30 9.07 7.34
CA GLY A 91 49.64 8.50 6.03
C GLY A 91 48.72 8.86 4.88
N GLY A 92 49.11 9.87 4.12
CA GLY A 92 48.58 10.16 2.80
C GLY A 92 48.71 8.97 1.85
N GLY A 93 47.60 8.64 1.19
CA GLY A 93 47.56 7.74 0.03
C GLY A 93 48.03 8.46 -1.24
N PRO A 94 48.66 7.74 -2.19
CA PRO A 94 49.25 8.31 -3.39
C PRO A 94 48.21 8.79 -4.40
N GLY A 95 48.52 9.93 -5.02
CA GLY A 95 47.69 10.61 -6.02
C GLY A 95 47.38 9.76 -7.24
N VAL A 96 46.15 9.90 -7.72
CA VAL A 96 45.63 9.29 -8.94
C VAL A 96 46.26 9.99 -10.16
N PRO A 97 46.89 9.26 -11.10
CA PRO A 97 47.40 9.86 -12.34
C PRO A 97 46.26 10.34 -13.23
N GLY A 98 46.36 11.60 -13.67
CA GLY A 98 45.43 12.21 -14.62
C GLY A 98 45.40 11.45 -15.95
N GLY A 99 44.19 11.04 -16.36
CA GLY A 99 43.95 10.45 -17.67
C GLY A 99 44.09 11.47 -18.81
N PRO A 100 44.64 11.05 -19.97
CA PRO A 100 44.88 11.93 -21.11
C PRO A 100 43.57 12.39 -21.77
N GLY A 101 43.52 13.68 -22.10
CA GLY A 101 42.40 14.34 -22.74
C GLY A 101 42.04 13.74 -24.10
N ALA A 102 40.74 13.50 -24.30
CA ALA A 102 40.20 13.08 -25.59
C ALA A 102 40.15 14.26 -26.57
N PRO A 103 40.51 14.05 -27.86
CA PRO A 103 40.56 15.09 -28.87
C PRO A 103 39.14 15.51 -29.31
N ARG A 104 38.94 16.83 -29.34
CA ARG A 104 37.83 17.54 -29.98
C ARG A 104 37.85 17.25 -31.50
N GLY A 105 37.07 16.28 -31.95
CA GLY A 105 36.81 16.04 -33.37
C GLY A 105 35.63 16.87 -33.84
N GLY A 106 35.92 18.00 -34.50
CA GLY A 106 34.94 18.78 -35.26
C GLY A 106 34.55 18.05 -36.54
N GLY A 107 33.26 17.73 -36.69
CA GLY A 107 32.69 17.18 -37.90
C GLY A 107 32.35 18.28 -38.93
N PRO A 108 32.59 18.05 -40.24
CA PRO A 108 32.36 19.02 -41.30
C PRO A 108 30.87 19.23 -41.61
N GLY A 109 30.52 20.47 -41.95
CA GLY A 109 29.16 20.92 -42.23
C GLY A 109 28.50 20.22 -43.42
N ALA A 110 27.21 19.97 -43.27
CA ALA A 110 26.36 19.46 -44.33
C ALA A 110 25.93 20.58 -45.30
N PRO A 111 25.81 20.31 -46.62
CA PRO A 111 25.43 21.30 -47.63
C PRO A 111 23.98 21.76 -47.51
N GLY A 112 23.77 23.06 -47.70
CA GLY A 112 22.45 23.70 -47.73
C GLY A 112 21.57 23.18 -48.87
N VAL A 113 20.30 22.93 -48.55
CA VAL A 113 19.27 22.52 -49.50
C VAL A 113 18.47 23.75 -49.93
N PRO A 114 18.19 23.96 -51.24
CA PRO A 114 17.51 25.15 -51.75
C PRO A 114 16.03 25.23 -51.34
N GLY A 115 15.59 26.45 -51.03
CA GLY A 115 14.20 26.77 -50.72
C GLY A 115 13.26 26.58 -51.92
N GLY A 116 12.10 25.98 -51.64
CA GLY A 116 10.97 25.87 -52.57
C GLY A 116 9.78 26.73 -52.10
N PRO A 117 8.95 27.24 -53.03
CA PRO A 117 7.94 28.25 -52.72
C PRO A 117 6.56 27.64 -52.41
N GLY A 118 5.95 28.17 -51.35
CA GLY A 118 4.55 28.65 -51.29
C GLY A 118 3.39 27.74 -51.71
N GLY A 119 2.44 27.58 -50.78
CA GLY A 119 1.02 27.42 -51.10
C GLY A 119 0.33 26.28 -50.34
N GLY A 120 -0.66 26.60 -49.51
CA GLY A 120 -1.53 25.55 -48.94
C GLY A 120 -2.29 25.92 -47.67
N GLN A 121 -3.20 26.88 -47.79
CA GLN A 121 -4.55 26.93 -47.20
C GLN A 121 -4.82 26.03 -45.97
N GLY A 122 -4.99 26.69 -44.82
CA GLY A 122 -5.19 26.07 -43.52
C GLY A 122 -6.48 25.27 -43.38
N ASN A 123 -6.33 24.12 -42.72
CA ASN A 123 -7.40 23.48 -41.95
C ASN A 123 -6.80 23.14 -40.58
N ALA A 124 -6.92 24.08 -39.63
CA ALA A 124 -6.42 23.92 -38.27
C ALA A 124 -7.34 22.97 -37.50
N GLY A 125 -7.17 21.66 -37.73
CA GLY A 125 -7.65 20.64 -36.81
C GLY A 125 -6.91 20.79 -35.49
N GLN A 126 -7.55 21.40 -34.50
CA GLN A 126 -7.07 21.40 -33.11
C GLN A 126 -7.03 19.95 -32.60
N ASN A 127 -5.92 19.27 -32.84
CA ASN A 127 -5.57 18.07 -32.09
C ASN A 127 -5.23 18.52 -30.68
N SER A 128 -6.22 18.53 -29.80
CA SER A 128 -6.02 18.67 -28.35
C SER A 128 -5.17 17.50 -27.89
N SER A 129 -3.85 17.68 -27.84
CA SER A 129 -2.92 16.69 -27.30
C SER A 129 -3.27 16.47 -25.83
N ILE A 130 -3.77 15.28 -25.51
CA ILE A 130 -4.02 14.88 -24.13
C ILE A 130 -2.66 14.79 -23.43
N THR A 131 -2.38 15.74 -22.54
CA THR A 131 -1.16 15.71 -21.72
C THR A 131 -1.34 14.70 -20.59
N HIS A 132 -0.58 13.61 -20.63
CA HIS A 132 -0.50 12.65 -19.54
C HIS A 132 0.34 13.22 -18.40
N VAL A 133 -0.12 13.04 -17.16
CA VAL A 133 0.60 13.47 -15.96
C VAL A 133 1.39 12.30 -15.38
N THR A 134 2.68 12.50 -15.12
CA THR A 134 3.48 11.53 -14.36
C THR A 134 3.22 11.75 -12.87
N LEU A 135 2.62 10.77 -12.20
CA LEU A 135 2.34 10.83 -10.76
C LEU A 135 3.45 10.18 -9.94
N ASN A 136 3.94 10.85 -8.90
CA ASN A 136 4.82 10.21 -7.93
C ASN A 136 4.02 9.24 -7.03
N PRO A 137 4.68 8.27 -6.37
CA PRO A 137 4.00 7.36 -5.43
C PRO A 137 3.21 8.05 -4.31
N ASN A 138 3.60 9.27 -3.95
CA ASN A 138 2.93 10.06 -2.91
C ASN A 138 1.79 10.94 -3.43
N ASP A 139 1.56 10.98 -4.74
CA ASP A 139 0.57 11.87 -5.35
C ASP A 139 -0.79 11.18 -5.53
N TYR A 140 -0.93 9.90 -5.18
CA TYR A 140 -2.19 9.15 -5.27
C TYR A 140 -2.25 7.97 -4.31
N VAL A 141 -3.47 7.54 -3.99
CA VAL A 141 -3.76 6.24 -3.37
C VAL A 141 -4.36 5.29 -4.40
N THR A 142 -4.11 3.98 -4.23
CA THR A 142 -4.69 2.93 -5.06
C THR A 142 -5.38 1.92 -4.16
N VAL A 143 -6.56 1.42 -4.54
CA VAL A 143 -7.20 0.25 -3.92
C VAL A 143 -7.61 -0.75 -4.98
N VAL A 144 -7.54 -2.04 -4.64
CA VAL A 144 -8.10 -3.13 -5.42
C VAL A 144 -9.28 -3.70 -4.65
N LEU A 145 -10.44 -3.73 -5.28
CA LEU A 145 -11.69 -4.16 -4.69
C LEU A 145 -12.14 -5.44 -5.36
N GLN A 146 -12.37 -6.48 -4.56
CA GLN A 146 -13.12 -7.64 -5.01
C GLN A 146 -14.60 -7.24 -5.14
N VAL A 147 -15.19 -7.53 -6.29
CA VAL A 147 -16.58 -7.18 -6.58
C VAL A 147 -17.44 -8.44 -6.64
N ASP A 148 -18.51 -8.46 -5.86
CA ASP A 148 -19.48 -9.56 -5.87
C ASP A 148 -20.36 -9.49 -7.12
N LYS A 149 -20.77 -8.26 -7.47
CA LYS A 149 -21.61 -7.99 -8.64
C LYS A 149 -21.37 -6.59 -9.19
N ILE A 150 -21.23 -6.49 -10.51
CA ILE A 150 -21.30 -5.20 -11.22
C ILE A 150 -22.75 -5.01 -11.66
N LEU A 151 -23.34 -3.91 -11.21
CA LEU A 151 -24.70 -3.52 -11.55
C LEU A 151 -24.65 -2.45 -12.66
N PRO A 152 -25.37 -2.65 -13.77
CA PRO A 152 -25.40 -1.69 -14.87
C PRO A 152 -26.00 -0.36 -14.41
N GLU A 153 -25.92 0.64 -15.28
CA GLU A 153 -26.55 1.94 -15.06
C GLU A 153 -28.03 1.80 -14.70
N GLU A 154 -28.45 2.55 -13.67
CA GLU A 154 -29.81 2.51 -13.15
C GLU A 154 -30.51 3.84 -13.48
N ARG A 155 -31.68 3.79 -14.09
CA ARG A 155 -32.53 4.99 -14.23
C ARG A 155 -33.44 5.11 -13.02
N ARG A 156 -33.29 6.20 -12.26
CA ARG A 156 -34.18 6.53 -11.14
C ARG A 156 -35.03 7.74 -11.46
N ALA A 157 -36.34 7.62 -11.22
CA ALA A 157 -37.28 8.72 -11.34
C ALA A 157 -36.83 9.90 -10.46
N GLY A 158 -36.68 11.08 -11.05
CA GLY A 158 -36.25 12.29 -10.34
C GLY A 158 -34.74 12.40 -10.05
N ILE A 159 -33.92 11.43 -10.45
CA ILE A 159 -32.44 11.47 -10.30
C ILE A 159 -31.73 11.35 -11.66
N GLY A 160 -32.34 10.67 -12.65
CA GLY A 160 -31.76 10.44 -13.98
C GLY A 160 -31.04 9.10 -14.07
N THR A 161 -30.13 8.97 -15.04
CA THR A 161 -29.27 7.79 -15.21
C THR A 161 -28.11 7.88 -14.23
N LEU A 162 -28.05 6.92 -13.31
CA LEU A 162 -26.93 6.72 -12.40
C LEU A 162 -25.83 5.90 -13.08
N PRO A 163 -24.54 6.17 -12.77
CA PRO A 163 -23.43 5.41 -13.34
C PRO A 163 -23.45 3.96 -12.85
N VAL A 164 -22.49 3.18 -13.35
CA VAL A 164 -22.21 1.82 -12.89
C VAL A 164 -22.09 1.81 -11.36
N SER A 165 -22.73 0.82 -10.73
CA SER A 165 -22.55 0.55 -9.30
C SER A 165 -21.97 -0.84 -9.09
N ILE A 166 -21.25 -1.01 -8.00
CA ILE A 166 -20.68 -2.29 -7.61
C ILE A 166 -21.25 -2.72 -6.27
N GLN A 167 -21.49 -4.02 -6.14
CA GLN A 167 -21.77 -4.67 -4.87
C GLN A 167 -20.45 -5.25 -4.34
N THR A 168 -20.12 -4.87 -3.12
CA THR A 168 -18.99 -5.38 -2.35
C THR A 168 -19.48 -5.88 -1.00
N LYS A 169 -18.57 -6.45 -0.20
CA LYS A 169 -18.86 -6.82 1.20
C LYS A 169 -19.25 -5.65 2.10
N TRP A 170 -18.92 -4.41 1.73
CA TRP A 170 -19.28 -3.22 2.52
C TRP A 170 -20.65 -2.65 2.12
N GLY A 171 -21.20 -3.06 0.99
CA GLY A 171 -22.46 -2.55 0.48
C GLY A 171 -22.42 -2.27 -1.02
N ARG A 172 -23.38 -1.47 -1.46
CA ARG A 172 -23.54 -1.06 -2.85
C ARG A 172 -22.98 0.34 -3.03
N THR A 173 -22.05 0.54 -3.96
CA THR A 173 -21.43 1.85 -4.19
C THR A 173 -21.59 2.24 -5.65
N PHE A 174 -22.07 3.46 -5.91
CA PHE A 174 -22.03 4.04 -7.25
C PHE A 174 -20.63 4.61 -7.50
N LEU A 175 -20.04 4.29 -8.65
CA LEU A 175 -18.67 4.67 -8.96
C LEU A 175 -18.63 6.03 -9.66
N PHE A 176 -17.83 6.94 -9.10
CA PHE A 176 -17.46 8.21 -9.70
C PHE A 176 -16.16 8.06 -10.46
N GLN A 177 -16.10 8.62 -11.67
CA GLN A 177 -14.88 8.68 -12.48
C GLN A 177 -14.86 9.98 -13.28
N ASP A 178 -13.76 10.71 -13.19
CA ASP A 178 -13.52 11.94 -13.94
C ASP A 178 -12.13 11.98 -14.61
N ARG A 179 -11.29 10.96 -14.37
CA ARG A 179 -9.90 10.81 -14.88
C ARG A 179 -8.90 11.86 -14.41
N SER A 180 -9.35 12.95 -13.80
CA SER A 180 -8.50 14.00 -13.21
C SER A 180 -8.29 13.83 -11.71
N GLU A 181 -9.27 13.28 -11.01
CA GLU A 181 -9.23 13.05 -9.57
C GLU A 181 -9.37 11.55 -9.25
N ILE A 182 -10.42 10.93 -9.80
CA ILE A 182 -10.74 9.52 -9.57
C ILE A 182 -10.67 8.77 -10.89
N LEU A 183 -9.79 7.76 -10.93
CA LEU A 183 -9.69 6.78 -12.00
C LEU A 183 -10.27 5.46 -11.52
N VAL A 184 -11.08 4.84 -12.38
CA VAL A 184 -11.67 3.53 -12.15
C VAL A 184 -11.29 2.64 -13.31
N ASP A 185 -10.52 1.60 -13.04
CA ASP A 185 -10.17 0.58 -14.01
C ASP A 185 -10.83 -0.74 -13.61
N PHE A 186 -11.61 -1.30 -14.53
CA PHE A 186 -12.10 -2.67 -14.37
C PHE A 186 -10.98 -3.60 -14.82
N ALA A 187 -10.27 -4.20 -13.85
CA ALA A 187 -9.12 -5.04 -14.13
C ALA A 187 -9.55 -6.24 -14.99
N ARG A 188 -9.23 -6.15 -16.28
CA ARG A 188 -9.32 -7.23 -17.26
C ARG A 188 -7.91 -7.44 -17.78
N MET A 189 -7.30 -8.60 -17.54
CA MET A 189 -6.04 -8.89 -18.23
C MET A 189 -6.35 -9.13 -19.71
N PRO A 190 -5.74 -8.37 -20.64
CA PRO A 190 -5.89 -8.63 -22.06
C PRO A 190 -5.34 -10.02 -22.35
N ASN A 191 -6.15 -10.86 -22.98
CA ASN A 191 -5.78 -12.23 -23.34
C ASN A 191 -4.63 -12.19 -24.37
N PRO A 192 -3.40 -12.61 -24.04
CA PRO A 192 -2.32 -12.66 -25.03
C PRO A 192 -2.47 -13.86 -25.97
N ASN A 193 -3.30 -14.86 -25.63
CA ASN A 193 -3.44 -16.09 -26.39
C ASN A 193 -4.83 -16.76 -26.24
N PRO A 194 -5.73 -16.67 -27.24
CA PRO A 194 -7.09 -17.22 -27.18
C PRO A 194 -7.17 -18.76 -27.05
N ARG A 195 -6.04 -19.47 -27.04
CA ARG A 195 -5.97 -20.94 -26.92
C ARG A 195 -5.61 -21.46 -25.52
N LEU A 196 -5.30 -20.59 -24.56
CA LEU A 196 -5.20 -20.96 -23.14
C LEU A 196 -6.47 -20.44 -22.45
N PRO A 197 -7.20 -21.26 -21.67
CA PRO A 197 -8.35 -20.80 -20.91
C PRO A 197 -7.91 -19.60 -20.06
N GLY A 198 -8.46 -18.44 -20.42
CA GLY A 198 -7.95 -17.15 -19.98
C GLY A 198 -7.91 -17.04 -18.47
N SER A 199 -6.77 -16.68 -17.91
CA SER A 199 -6.69 -16.27 -16.52
C SER A 199 -7.28 -14.86 -16.41
N ILE A 200 -8.61 -14.78 -16.41
CA ILE A 200 -9.28 -13.74 -15.62
C ILE A 200 -8.61 -13.78 -14.25
N ILE A 201 -8.28 -12.63 -13.66
CA ILE A 201 -7.91 -12.61 -12.25
C ILE A 201 -9.17 -13.00 -11.49
N ALA A 202 -9.40 -14.30 -11.41
CA ALA A 202 -10.53 -14.87 -10.73
C ALA A 202 -10.35 -14.55 -9.26
N THR A 203 -11.48 -14.31 -8.58
CA THR A 203 -11.44 -14.23 -7.12
C THR A 203 -10.70 -15.46 -6.58
N PRO A 204 -10.01 -15.36 -5.43
CA PRO A 204 -9.26 -16.47 -4.83
C PRO A 204 -10.03 -17.79 -4.86
N LEU A 205 -11.32 -17.72 -4.50
CA LEU A 205 -12.21 -18.87 -4.44
C LEU A 205 -12.48 -19.47 -5.83
N LYS A 206 -12.85 -18.65 -6.82
CA LYS A 206 -13.09 -19.11 -8.20
C LYS A 206 -11.82 -19.69 -8.82
N ALA A 207 -10.67 -19.05 -8.57
CA ALA A 207 -9.37 -19.53 -9.03
C ALA A 207 -9.06 -20.91 -8.44
N PHE A 208 -9.28 -21.06 -7.12
CA PHE A 208 -9.12 -22.34 -6.42
C PHE A 208 -10.07 -23.42 -6.96
N GLU A 209 -11.36 -23.13 -7.13
CA GLU A 209 -12.33 -24.09 -7.66
C GLU A 209 -11.96 -24.57 -9.07
N ASN A 210 -11.45 -23.68 -9.92
CA ASN A 210 -10.98 -24.03 -11.25
C ASN A 210 -9.68 -24.87 -11.22
N HIS A 211 -8.78 -24.58 -10.28
CA HIS A 211 -7.55 -25.34 -10.07
C HIS A 211 -7.86 -26.76 -9.55
N HIS A 212 -8.69 -26.84 -8.49
CA HIS A 212 -9.08 -28.07 -7.80
C HIS A 212 -9.90 -29.03 -8.67
N LYS A 213 -10.70 -28.53 -9.62
CA LYS A 213 -11.40 -29.39 -10.61
C LYS A 213 -10.45 -30.26 -11.44
N ASN A 214 -9.20 -29.85 -11.58
CA ASN A 214 -8.19 -30.62 -12.32
C ASN A 214 -7.37 -31.54 -11.41
N ALA A 215 -7.58 -31.48 -10.09
CA ALA A 215 -6.94 -32.41 -9.16
C ALA A 215 -7.61 -33.77 -9.27
N HIS A 216 -6.93 -34.68 -9.96
CA HIS A 216 -7.28 -36.09 -9.99
C HIS A 216 -6.96 -36.74 -8.63
N ASN A 217 -7.22 -38.06 -8.47
CA ASN A 217 -6.82 -38.84 -7.30
C ASN A 217 -5.27 -39.03 -7.19
N VAL A 218 -4.51 -37.98 -7.51
CA VAL A 218 -3.06 -37.87 -7.42
C VAL A 218 -2.73 -37.13 -6.12
N PRO A 219 -2.07 -37.77 -5.15
CA PRO A 219 -1.84 -37.18 -3.81
C PRO A 219 -1.10 -35.85 -3.84
N GLU A 220 -0.12 -35.71 -4.73
CA GLU A 220 0.66 -34.49 -4.91
C GLU A 220 -0.19 -33.32 -5.42
N ALA A 221 -1.26 -33.59 -6.18
CA ALA A 221 -2.18 -32.56 -6.65
C ALA A 221 -2.96 -31.94 -5.50
N PHE A 222 -3.37 -32.72 -4.49
CA PHE A 222 -4.01 -32.20 -3.28
C PHE A 222 -3.08 -31.28 -2.47
N LEU A 223 -1.79 -31.63 -2.35
CA LEU A 223 -0.84 -30.73 -1.69
C LEU A 223 -0.62 -29.44 -2.50
N ALA A 224 -0.58 -29.54 -3.83
CA ALA A 224 -0.46 -28.37 -4.70
C ALA A 224 -1.70 -27.46 -4.60
N ASP A 225 -2.90 -28.04 -4.55
CA ASP A 225 -4.17 -27.32 -4.33
C ASP A 225 -4.20 -26.61 -2.98
N ALA A 226 -3.76 -27.29 -1.92
CA ALA A 226 -3.69 -26.70 -0.59
C ALA A 226 -2.65 -25.56 -0.53
N ASP A 227 -1.47 -25.73 -1.14
CA ASP A 227 -0.47 -24.65 -1.27
C ASP A 227 -1.01 -23.47 -2.07
N PHE A 228 -1.72 -23.75 -3.17
CA PHE A 228 -2.38 -22.74 -3.99
C PHE A 228 -3.44 -21.97 -3.18
N ALA A 229 -4.27 -22.67 -2.41
CA ALA A 229 -5.27 -22.05 -1.54
C ALA A 229 -4.62 -21.12 -0.50
N LEU A 230 -3.52 -21.53 0.14
CA LEU A 230 -2.78 -20.68 1.09
C LEU A 230 -2.18 -19.44 0.41
N GLY A 231 -1.58 -19.61 -0.78
CA GLY A 231 -1.05 -18.50 -1.58
C GLY A 231 -2.12 -17.49 -2.02
N ARG A 232 -3.40 -17.85 -1.91
CA ARG A 232 -4.57 -17.01 -2.18
C ARG A 232 -5.35 -16.61 -0.91
N GLY A 233 -4.81 -16.91 0.26
CA GLY A 233 -5.40 -16.54 1.55
C GLY A 233 -6.71 -17.29 1.81
N LEU A 234 -6.77 -18.58 1.50
CA LEU A 234 -7.91 -19.47 1.74
C LEU A 234 -7.54 -20.63 2.68
N PRO A 235 -7.17 -20.36 3.94
CA PRO A 235 -6.74 -21.41 4.87
C PRO A 235 -7.80 -22.48 5.09
N ASN A 236 -9.09 -22.10 5.18
CA ASN A 236 -10.19 -23.06 5.31
C ASN A 236 -10.27 -24.04 4.12
N LYS A 237 -9.98 -23.57 2.90
CA LYS A 237 -9.96 -24.43 1.71
C LYS A 237 -8.71 -25.31 1.67
N ALA A 238 -7.56 -24.80 2.11
CA ALA A 238 -6.36 -25.62 2.27
C ALA A 238 -6.59 -26.76 3.28
N ALA A 239 -7.17 -26.45 4.45
CA ALA A 239 -7.51 -27.43 5.47
C ALA A 239 -8.53 -28.47 4.96
N SER A 240 -9.60 -28.04 4.29
CA SER A 240 -10.58 -28.98 3.73
C SER A 240 -9.99 -29.89 2.65
N THR A 241 -9.05 -29.38 1.84
CA THR A 241 -8.35 -30.17 0.81
C THR A 241 -7.48 -31.25 1.45
N LEU A 242 -6.80 -30.94 2.57
CA LEU A 242 -6.02 -31.91 3.33
C LEU A 242 -6.90 -32.95 4.03
N ASP A 243 -8.07 -32.54 4.53
CA ASP A 243 -9.07 -33.45 5.10
C ASP A 243 -9.58 -34.45 4.05
N GLU A 244 -9.90 -33.98 2.83
CA GLU A 244 -10.31 -34.85 1.73
C GLU A 244 -9.20 -35.83 1.34
N LEU A 245 -7.95 -35.37 1.26
CA LEU A 245 -6.80 -36.23 0.98
C LEU A 245 -6.66 -37.35 2.02
N ILE A 246 -6.78 -37.02 3.31
CA ILE A 246 -6.75 -37.99 4.40
C ILE A 246 -7.89 -39.00 4.25
N GLU A 247 -9.12 -38.52 4.01
CA GLU A 247 -10.29 -39.38 3.85
C GLU A 247 -10.11 -40.38 2.69
N LYS A 248 -9.56 -39.94 1.55
CA LYS A 248 -9.30 -40.80 0.38
C LYS A 248 -8.21 -41.84 0.64
N ILE A 249 -7.18 -41.50 1.40
CA ILE A 249 -6.15 -42.44 1.83
C ILE A 249 -6.74 -43.47 2.80
N ASP A 250 -7.52 -43.02 3.79
CA ASP A 250 -8.15 -43.89 4.80
C ASP A 250 -9.17 -44.85 4.14
N LYS A 251 -9.85 -44.40 3.06
CA LYS A 251 -10.73 -45.23 2.22
C LYS A 251 -10.01 -46.10 1.20
N ASN A 252 -8.66 -46.05 1.15
CA ASN A 252 -7.84 -46.80 0.18
C ASN A 252 -8.14 -46.48 -1.29
N GLU A 253 -8.73 -45.31 -1.58
CA GLU A 253 -8.94 -44.77 -2.93
C GLU A 253 -7.62 -44.24 -3.53
N ILE A 254 -6.73 -43.78 -2.65
CA ILE A 254 -5.36 -43.39 -2.94
C ILE A 254 -4.41 -44.41 -2.31
N LYS A 255 -3.53 -45.00 -3.11
CA LYS A 255 -2.54 -46.00 -2.66
C LYS A 255 -1.13 -45.44 -2.76
N ASN A 256 -0.28 -45.81 -1.80
CA ASN A 256 1.16 -45.50 -1.80
C ASN A 256 1.48 -43.99 -1.95
N PRO A 257 1.01 -43.12 -1.04
CA PRO A 257 1.39 -41.71 -1.07
C PRO A 257 2.92 -41.56 -0.98
N SER A 258 3.48 -40.54 -1.65
CA SER A 258 4.91 -40.24 -1.54
C SER A 258 5.30 -39.88 -0.11
N GLU A 259 6.58 -40.01 0.24
CA GLU A 259 7.10 -39.66 1.56
C GLU A 259 6.75 -38.21 1.95
N ARG A 260 6.82 -37.28 0.99
CA ARG A 260 6.43 -35.88 1.19
C ARG A 260 4.97 -35.75 1.60
N VAL A 261 4.07 -36.47 0.93
CA VAL A 261 2.64 -36.48 1.25
C VAL A 261 2.38 -37.08 2.62
N THR A 262 3.01 -38.20 2.93
CA THR A 262 2.89 -38.85 4.24
C THR A 262 3.32 -37.91 5.36
N LYS A 263 4.50 -37.27 5.25
CA LYS A 263 4.98 -36.29 6.23
C LYS A 263 4.01 -35.11 6.37
N ALA A 264 3.50 -34.58 5.27
CA ALA A 264 2.57 -33.45 5.30
C ALA A 264 1.26 -33.78 6.02
N ILE A 265 0.70 -34.96 5.75
CA ILE A 265 -0.51 -35.45 6.41
C ILE A 265 -0.28 -35.69 7.90
N GLU A 266 0.83 -36.32 8.27
CA GLU A 266 1.17 -36.55 9.68
C GLU A 266 1.32 -35.23 10.43
N ALA A 267 1.98 -34.24 9.80
CA ALA A 267 2.13 -32.92 10.38
C ALA A 267 0.77 -32.21 10.53
N TYR A 268 -0.08 -32.25 9.51
CA TYR A 268 -1.42 -31.68 9.55
C TYR A 268 -2.31 -32.34 10.60
N LYS A 269 -2.31 -33.68 10.71
CA LYS A 269 -3.05 -34.41 11.76
C LYS A 269 -2.64 -33.95 13.16
N LYS A 270 -1.36 -33.65 13.40
CA LYS A 270 -0.86 -33.14 14.69
C LYS A 270 -1.34 -31.72 14.98
N ILE A 271 -1.35 -30.83 13.99
CA ILE A 271 -1.70 -29.42 14.19
C ILE A 271 -3.20 -29.13 14.10
N LYS A 272 -3.99 -30.00 13.45
CA LYS A 272 -5.44 -29.81 13.25
C LYS A 272 -6.20 -29.49 14.54
N PRO A 273 -5.94 -30.17 15.69
CA PRO A 273 -6.57 -29.81 16.96
C PRO A 273 -6.23 -28.39 17.40
N TYR A 274 -5.03 -27.89 17.11
CA TYR A 274 -4.59 -26.55 17.51
C TYR A 274 -5.35 -25.48 16.75
N LEU A 275 -5.64 -25.69 15.47
CA LEU A 275 -6.32 -24.72 14.61
C LEU A 275 -7.73 -24.34 15.10
N THR A 276 -8.37 -25.20 15.89
CA THR A 276 -9.75 -25.00 16.37
C THR A 276 -9.86 -24.93 17.89
N SER A 277 -8.80 -25.28 18.63
CA SER A 277 -8.86 -25.32 20.10
C SER A 277 -8.44 -23.98 20.69
N PRO A 278 -9.31 -23.28 21.43
CA PRO A 278 -8.96 -21.99 22.01
C PRO A 278 -7.85 -22.15 23.05
N THR A 279 -6.89 -21.22 23.04
CA THR A 279 -5.87 -21.09 24.07
C THR A 279 -6.46 -20.33 25.26
N THR A 280 -6.39 -20.88 26.48
CA THR A 280 -7.08 -20.30 27.65
C THR A 280 -6.22 -19.38 28.50
N VAL A 281 -4.90 -19.45 28.36
CA VAL A 281 -3.97 -18.60 29.13
C VAL A 281 -3.95 -17.19 28.54
N GLU A 282 -4.12 -16.18 29.41
CA GLU A 282 -4.22 -14.76 29.03
C GLU A 282 -3.44 -13.82 30.00
N THR A 283 -2.37 -14.32 30.62
CA THR A 283 -1.55 -13.58 31.60
C THR A 283 -0.98 -12.25 31.07
N THR A 284 -0.32 -12.28 29.92
CA THR A 284 0.26 -11.16 29.19
C THR A 284 -0.84 -10.19 28.75
N ALA A 285 -1.97 -10.72 28.26
CA ALA A 285 -3.11 -9.87 27.87
C ALA A 285 -3.66 -9.10 29.07
N ASN A 286 -3.80 -9.78 30.22
CA ASN A 286 -4.27 -9.16 31.46
C ASN A 286 -3.27 -8.13 32.02
N LYS A 287 -1.96 -8.40 31.92
CA LYS A 287 -0.90 -7.44 32.25
C LYS A 287 -1.05 -6.15 31.43
N TRP A 288 -1.11 -6.28 30.10
CA TRP A 288 -1.20 -5.14 29.19
C TRP A 288 -2.52 -4.37 29.31
N THR A 289 -3.63 -5.06 29.55
CA THR A 289 -4.93 -4.44 29.84
C THR A 289 -4.84 -3.50 31.05
N LYS A 290 -4.20 -3.94 32.13
CA LYS A 290 -3.97 -3.13 33.34
C LYS A 290 -3.00 -1.99 33.08
N GLN A 291 -1.87 -2.26 32.42
CA GLN A 291 -0.81 -1.28 32.15
C GLN A 291 -1.31 -0.11 31.28
N LEU A 292 -2.16 -0.39 30.30
CA LEU A 292 -2.68 0.63 29.38
C LEU A 292 -3.99 1.27 29.86
N ASN A 293 -4.57 0.80 30.98
CA ASN A 293 -5.94 1.13 31.40
C ASN A 293 -6.93 0.97 30.23
N ALA A 294 -6.88 -0.19 29.60
CA ALA A 294 -7.52 -0.48 28.33
C ALA A 294 -8.64 -1.52 28.49
N THR A 295 -9.40 -1.72 27.41
CA THR A 295 -10.33 -2.84 27.28
C THR A 295 -9.70 -3.94 26.41
N LYS A 296 -10.26 -5.14 26.47
CA LYS A 296 -9.73 -6.32 25.77
C LYS A 296 -10.84 -7.04 25.00
N LEU A 297 -10.55 -7.41 23.77
CA LEU A 297 -11.34 -8.35 22.97
C LEU A 297 -10.49 -9.59 22.68
N THR A 298 -11.10 -10.77 22.68
CA THR A 298 -10.38 -12.04 22.52
C THR A 298 -11.03 -12.94 21.47
N SER A 299 -10.19 -13.71 20.79
CA SER A 299 -10.56 -14.83 19.91
C SER A 299 -9.95 -16.11 20.47
N GLU A 300 -9.91 -17.18 19.68
CA GLU A 300 -9.36 -18.48 20.05
C GLU A 300 -7.88 -18.39 20.42
N HIS A 301 -7.07 -17.64 19.67
CA HIS A 301 -5.61 -17.60 19.81
C HIS A 301 -5.04 -16.22 20.13
N PHE A 302 -5.83 -15.16 20.00
CA PHE A 302 -5.37 -13.78 20.19
C PHE A 302 -6.19 -13.01 21.22
N ALA A 303 -5.54 -12.00 21.80
CA ALA A 303 -6.15 -10.95 22.60
C ALA A 303 -5.72 -9.59 22.09
N ILE A 304 -6.68 -8.76 21.70
CA ILE A 304 -6.44 -7.35 21.37
C ILE A 304 -6.78 -6.48 22.58
N VAL A 305 -5.78 -5.73 23.06
CA VAL A 305 -5.91 -4.71 24.09
C VAL A 305 -6.02 -3.34 23.42
N HIS A 306 -7.05 -2.55 23.74
CA HIS A 306 -7.28 -1.26 23.08
C HIS A 306 -7.86 -0.20 24.01
N THR A 307 -7.53 1.06 23.72
CA THR A 307 -8.02 2.26 24.42
C THR A 307 -9.17 2.95 23.68
N SER A 308 -9.58 2.44 22.52
CA SER A 308 -10.68 2.94 21.70
C SER A 308 -12.04 2.87 22.40
N GLN A 309 -12.89 3.89 22.19
CA GLN A 309 -14.32 3.90 22.56
C GLN A 309 -15.18 3.36 21.39
N GLU A 310 -16.41 2.91 21.66
CA GLU A 310 -17.41 2.62 20.61
C GLU A 310 -17.63 3.91 19.77
N PRO A 311 -17.56 3.92 18.42
CA PRO A 311 -17.92 2.87 17.46
C PRO A 311 -16.75 2.12 16.76
N GLU A 312 -15.52 2.20 17.27
CA GLU A 312 -14.34 1.62 16.60
C GLU A 312 -14.23 0.08 16.73
N ARG A 313 -15.16 -0.55 17.46
CA ARG A 313 -15.15 -1.98 17.78
C ARG A 313 -15.18 -2.89 16.56
N ASP A 314 -15.93 -2.52 15.52
CA ASP A 314 -16.00 -3.33 14.29
C ASP A 314 -14.64 -3.43 13.60
N GLY A 315 -13.84 -2.35 13.64
CA GLY A 315 -12.46 -2.38 13.12
C GLY A 315 -11.55 -3.31 13.92
N ILE A 316 -11.73 -3.34 15.23
CA ILE A 316 -10.95 -4.19 16.12
C ILE A 316 -11.33 -5.67 15.92
N LEU A 317 -12.62 -5.98 15.77
CA LEU A 317 -13.10 -7.33 15.47
C LEU A 317 -12.59 -7.83 14.10
N ARG A 318 -12.57 -6.96 13.07
CA ARG A 318 -11.97 -7.30 11.77
C ARG A 318 -10.48 -7.64 11.90
N ARG A 319 -9.71 -6.80 12.60
CA ARG A 319 -8.27 -7.06 12.88
C ARG A 319 -8.08 -8.40 13.59
N LEU A 320 -8.89 -8.70 14.58
CA LEU A 320 -8.85 -9.99 15.29
C LEU A 320 -9.04 -11.17 14.34
N GLY A 321 -10.03 -11.08 13.44
CA GLY A 321 -10.25 -12.09 12.40
C GLY A 321 -9.07 -12.23 11.42
N HIS A 322 -8.38 -11.13 11.09
CA HIS A 322 -7.17 -11.18 10.25
C HIS A 322 -5.99 -11.88 10.96
N PHE A 323 -5.83 -11.69 12.27
CA PHE A 323 -4.83 -12.40 13.07
C PHE A 323 -5.11 -13.90 13.13
N GLU A 324 -6.36 -14.31 13.36
CA GLU A 324 -6.75 -15.73 13.33
C GLU A 324 -6.49 -16.37 11.96
N LYS A 325 -6.78 -15.63 10.88
CA LYS A 325 -6.47 -16.09 9.54
C LYS A 325 -4.96 -16.23 9.29
N ALA A 326 -4.16 -15.31 9.82
CA ALA A 326 -2.70 -15.38 9.76
C ALA A 326 -2.16 -16.61 10.53
N TYR A 327 -2.73 -16.90 11.70
CA TYR A 327 -2.43 -18.10 12.49
C TYR A 327 -2.68 -19.38 11.69
N GLN A 328 -3.86 -19.53 11.09
CA GLN A 328 -4.17 -20.72 10.29
C GLN A 328 -3.22 -20.88 9.11
N ASN A 329 -2.99 -19.79 8.36
CA ASN A 329 -2.08 -19.77 7.23
C ASN A 329 -0.66 -20.22 7.62
N PHE A 330 -0.15 -19.72 8.74
CA PHE A 330 1.18 -20.03 9.24
C PHE A 330 1.32 -21.53 9.52
N TYR A 331 0.47 -22.08 10.39
CA TYR A 331 0.53 -23.51 10.75
C TYR A 331 0.31 -24.44 9.56
N LEU A 332 -0.68 -24.15 8.69
CA LEU A 332 -0.96 -24.97 7.51
C LEU A 332 0.21 -24.96 6.52
N TRP A 333 0.90 -23.82 6.36
CA TRP A 333 2.05 -23.74 5.45
C TRP A 333 3.16 -24.69 5.89
N PHE A 334 3.53 -24.69 7.17
CA PHE A 334 4.53 -25.61 7.73
C PHE A 334 4.08 -27.08 7.65
N ALA A 335 2.81 -27.35 7.94
CA ALA A 335 2.27 -28.70 7.83
C ALA A 335 2.37 -29.26 6.41
N LEU A 336 2.13 -28.45 5.37
CA LEU A 336 2.32 -28.87 3.97
C LEU A 336 3.76 -29.25 3.60
N ARG A 337 4.74 -28.85 4.42
CA ARG A 337 6.16 -29.20 4.27
C ARG A 337 6.56 -30.36 5.20
N GLY A 338 5.60 -30.97 5.88
CA GLY A 338 5.86 -32.08 6.80
C GLY A 338 6.33 -31.64 8.19
N GLN A 339 6.22 -30.36 8.53
CA GLN A 339 6.61 -29.85 9.84
C GLN A 339 5.39 -29.49 10.69
N ALA A 340 5.21 -30.20 11.80
CA ALA A 340 4.23 -29.85 12.83
C ALA A 340 4.88 -28.89 13.82
N LEU A 341 4.51 -27.61 13.76
CA LEU A 341 4.92 -26.64 14.77
C LEU A 341 4.19 -26.89 16.10
N PRO A 342 4.83 -26.59 17.25
CA PRO A 342 4.19 -26.74 18.55
C PRO A 342 3.00 -25.77 18.70
N PRO A 343 2.00 -26.09 19.53
CA PRO A 343 0.91 -25.17 19.82
C PRO A 343 1.44 -23.95 20.60
N ILE A 344 0.77 -22.81 20.44
CA ILE A 344 1.00 -21.65 21.30
C ILE A 344 0.59 -21.97 22.73
N LYS A 345 1.32 -21.43 23.71
CA LYS A 345 1.08 -21.69 25.14
C LYS A 345 0.14 -20.67 25.79
N GLU A 346 0.02 -19.51 25.17
CA GLU A 346 -0.72 -18.36 25.66
C GLU A 346 -1.31 -17.60 24.48
N LYS A 347 -2.45 -16.93 24.68
CA LYS A 347 -2.99 -16.02 23.67
C LYS A 347 -1.98 -14.93 23.33
N MET A 348 -1.72 -14.78 22.05
CA MET A 348 -0.82 -13.74 21.55
C MET A 348 -1.47 -12.37 21.74
N VAL A 349 -0.67 -11.38 22.16
CA VAL A 349 -1.18 -10.08 22.58
C VAL A 349 -0.86 -9.02 21.53
N VAL A 350 -1.89 -8.25 21.19
CA VAL A 350 -1.81 -7.11 20.29
C VAL A 350 -2.37 -5.90 21.00
N ALA A 351 -1.58 -4.85 21.20
CA ALA A 351 -2.06 -3.58 21.73
C ALA A 351 -2.34 -2.60 20.58
N ILE A 352 -3.55 -2.06 20.52
CA ILE A 352 -3.92 -1.01 19.55
C ILE A 352 -3.95 0.34 20.27
N LEU A 353 -3.14 1.27 19.77
CA LEU A 353 -3.09 2.65 20.22
C LEU A 353 -3.92 3.51 19.26
N ASN A 354 -4.94 4.18 19.80
CA ASN A 354 -5.81 5.09 19.05
C ASN A 354 -5.17 6.47 18.83
N ASP A 355 -4.24 6.86 19.70
CA ASP A 355 -3.52 8.13 19.61
C ASP A 355 -2.23 7.99 18.79
N ALA A 356 -2.15 8.73 17.69
CA ALA A 356 -0.97 8.77 16.82
C ALA A 356 0.24 9.44 17.48
N GLU A 357 0.05 10.31 18.47
CA GLU A 357 1.13 10.85 19.29
C GLU A 357 1.67 9.77 20.22
N ARG A 358 0.82 9.16 21.05
CA ARG A 358 1.21 8.03 21.90
C ARG A 358 1.87 6.89 21.12
N PHE A 359 1.38 6.55 19.91
CA PHE A 359 2.03 5.54 19.07
C PHE A 359 3.46 5.96 18.67
N ARG A 360 3.67 7.22 18.31
CA ARG A 360 5.00 7.78 17.98
C ARG A 360 5.91 7.82 19.21
N ASP A 361 5.38 8.21 20.37
CA ASP A 361 6.13 8.23 21.63
C ASP A 361 6.60 6.84 22.02
N GLN A 362 5.72 5.84 21.93
CA GLN A 362 6.09 4.44 22.18
C GLN A 362 7.13 3.96 21.18
N LYS A 363 6.94 4.23 19.88
CA LYS A 363 7.93 3.89 18.85
C LYS A 363 9.31 4.48 19.16
N SER A 364 9.36 5.74 19.58
CA SER A 364 10.59 6.44 19.97
C SER A 364 11.19 5.85 21.25
N ALA A 365 10.38 5.58 22.27
CA ALA A 365 10.82 5.05 23.55
C ALA A 365 11.46 3.64 23.44
N PHE A 366 11.07 2.88 22.41
CA PHE A 366 11.64 1.57 22.12
C PHE A 366 12.67 1.57 20.99
N GLU A 367 13.10 2.76 20.53
CA GLU A 367 14.11 2.93 19.47
C GLU A 367 13.77 2.13 18.18
N VAL A 368 12.48 2.01 17.87
CA VAL A 368 12.02 1.22 16.72
C VAL A 368 12.22 2.05 15.46
N THR A 369 13.29 1.75 14.73
CA THR A 369 13.63 2.41 13.47
C THR A 369 12.99 1.72 12.26
N ASP A 370 12.83 0.40 12.31
CA ASP A 370 12.49 -0.44 11.14
C ASP A 370 11.00 -0.80 11.02
N MET A 371 10.09 0.16 11.19
CA MET A 371 8.64 -0.09 11.08
C MET A 371 8.21 -0.39 9.64
N VAL A 372 7.54 -1.52 9.43
CA VAL A 372 7.15 -2.00 8.08
C VAL A 372 5.72 -1.60 7.75
N ASN A 373 4.81 -1.81 8.69
CA ASN A 373 3.39 -1.53 8.57
C ASN A 373 2.97 -0.51 9.63
N ASP A 374 1.69 -0.45 9.95
CA ASP A 374 1.15 0.42 11.00
C ASP A 374 1.36 -0.17 12.40
N GLY A 375 2.52 -0.75 12.65
CA GLY A 375 2.84 -1.44 13.90
C GLY A 375 4.25 -2.02 13.97
N PHE A 376 4.62 -2.47 15.17
CA PHE A 376 5.90 -3.08 15.50
C PHE A 376 5.73 -4.10 16.64
N ILE A 377 6.79 -4.86 16.96
CA ILE A 377 6.77 -5.83 18.06
C ILE A 377 7.78 -5.48 19.14
N LEU A 378 7.30 -5.56 20.38
CA LEU A 378 8.11 -5.60 21.58
C LEU A 378 8.56 -7.04 21.83
N GLN A 379 9.77 -7.33 21.39
CA GLN A 379 10.30 -8.68 21.37
C GLN A 379 10.46 -9.26 22.78
N SER A 380 10.86 -8.43 23.73
CA SER A 380 11.04 -8.80 25.14
C SER A 380 9.74 -9.30 25.80
N GLU A 381 8.59 -8.83 25.33
CA GLU A 381 7.28 -9.20 25.87
C GLU A 381 6.42 -10.02 24.89
N ASN A 382 6.94 -10.26 23.67
CA ASN A 382 6.21 -10.84 22.55
C ASN A 382 4.81 -10.20 22.35
N VAL A 383 4.77 -8.87 22.30
CA VAL A 383 3.54 -8.08 22.11
C VAL A 383 3.66 -7.23 20.86
N ALA A 384 2.64 -7.24 20.00
CA ALA A 384 2.56 -6.33 18.86
C ALA A 384 1.87 -5.03 19.25
N ILE A 385 2.47 -3.89 18.93
CA ILE A 385 1.90 -2.56 19.10
C ILE A 385 1.47 -2.04 17.73
N LEU A 386 0.18 -1.77 17.56
CA LEU A 386 -0.39 -1.30 16.29
C LEU A 386 -0.99 0.09 16.46
N SER A 387 -0.94 0.88 15.39
CA SER A 387 -1.78 2.05 15.25
C SER A 387 -3.18 1.65 14.79
N LEU A 388 -4.18 2.35 15.30
CA LEU A 388 -5.55 2.27 14.82
C LEU A 388 -5.68 2.79 13.38
N GLN A 389 -4.91 3.82 13.04
CA GLN A 389 -4.95 4.48 11.74
C GLN A 389 -3.79 4.04 10.86
N ARG A 390 -3.99 4.15 9.54
CA ARG A 390 -2.94 3.97 8.56
C ARG A 390 -1.95 5.15 8.60
N LEU A 391 -0.65 4.87 8.66
CA LEU A 391 0.39 5.87 8.93
C LEU A 391 1.14 6.35 7.70
N ASP A 392 1.01 5.69 6.54
CA ASP A 392 1.71 6.13 5.33
C ASP A 392 1.18 7.47 4.81
N LEU A 393 2.10 8.28 4.28
CA LEU A 393 1.85 9.65 3.85
C LEU A 393 0.69 9.77 2.83
N PRO A 394 0.59 8.92 1.79
CA PRO A 394 -0.50 9.02 0.82
C PRO A 394 -1.86 8.80 1.48
N ALA A 395 -2.00 7.78 2.33
CA ALA A 395 -3.26 7.51 3.03
C ALA A 395 -3.62 8.64 4.01
N ARG A 396 -2.65 9.15 4.78
CA ARG A 396 -2.91 10.28 5.69
C ARG A 396 -3.38 11.52 4.94
N THR A 397 -2.73 11.82 3.81
CA THR A 397 -3.10 12.94 2.94
C THR A 397 -4.48 12.75 2.33
N PHE A 398 -4.80 11.53 1.88
CA PHE A 398 -6.14 11.16 1.42
C PHE A 398 -7.20 11.39 2.50
N THR A 399 -6.97 10.88 3.71
CA THR A 399 -7.92 11.02 4.81
C THR A 399 -8.15 12.48 5.20
N SER A 400 -7.07 13.26 5.35
CA SER A 400 -7.16 14.66 5.78
C SER A 400 -7.73 15.58 4.69
N SER A 401 -7.36 15.35 3.43
CA SER A 401 -7.65 16.27 2.33
C SER A 401 -8.92 15.91 1.56
N MET A 402 -9.28 14.63 1.50
CA MET A 402 -10.41 14.15 0.68
C MET A 402 -11.60 13.68 1.52
N THR A 403 -11.40 12.79 2.51
CA THR A 403 -12.54 12.13 3.17
C THR A 403 -13.05 12.87 4.39
N THR A 404 -12.17 13.45 5.20
CA THR A 404 -12.58 14.19 6.41
C THR A 404 -13.50 15.38 6.07
N PRO A 405 -13.22 16.21 5.04
CA PRO A 405 -14.14 17.25 4.62
C PRO A 405 -15.49 16.68 4.16
N VAL A 406 -15.47 15.60 3.37
CA VAL A 406 -16.68 14.94 2.88
C VAL A 406 -17.55 14.44 4.04
N TYR A 407 -16.98 13.72 4.99
CA TYR A 407 -17.74 13.18 6.13
C TYR A 407 -18.31 14.29 7.00
N ARG A 408 -17.54 15.35 7.25
CA ARG A 408 -18.02 16.53 7.98
C ARG A 408 -19.19 17.19 7.26
N ASP A 409 -19.07 17.46 5.97
CA ASP A 409 -20.06 18.21 5.21
C ASP A 409 -21.37 17.41 5.06
N PHE A 410 -21.29 16.09 4.85
CA PHE A 410 -22.47 15.21 4.81
C PHE A 410 -23.14 15.01 6.18
N SER A 411 -22.34 14.88 7.23
CA SER A 411 -22.85 14.79 8.60
C SER A 411 -23.61 16.08 8.98
N LEU A 412 -23.00 17.25 8.75
CA LEU A 412 -23.60 18.54 9.09
C LEU A 412 -24.81 18.91 8.24
N SER A 413 -24.80 18.60 6.94
CA SER A 413 -25.86 19.04 6.02
C SER A 413 -27.07 18.12 5.99
N SER A 414 -26.87 16.82 6.25
CA SER A 414 -27.86 15.79 5.92
C SER A 414 -28.03 14.71 7.00
N ASN A 415 -27.32 14.81 8.13
CA ASN A 415 -27.23 13.75 9.14
C ASN A 415 -26.92 12.38 8.51
N PHE A 416 -26.02 12.38 7.54
CA PHE A 416 -25.74 11.24 6.67
C PHE A 416 -24.38 10.65 7.02
N SER A 417 -24.33 9.34 7.35
CA SER A 417 -23.11 8.71 7.84
C SER A 417 -22.25 8.11 6.73
N ARG A 418 -21.03 7.69 7.09
CA ARG A 418 -20.15 6.91 6.21
C ARG A 418 -20.81 5.59 5.79
N GLU A 419 -21.49 4.93 6.71
CA GLU A 419 -22.19 3.67 6.48
C GLU A 419 -23.35 3.86 5.50
N ASP A 420 -24.04 4.99 5.54
CA ASP A 420 -25.07 5.32 4.55
C ASP A 420 -24.47 5.53 3.15
N LEU A 421 -23.29 6.14 3.05
CA LEU A 421 -22.53 6.25 1.79
C LEU A 421 -22.11 4.86 1.27
N LEU A 422 -21.57 3.99 2.13
CA LEU A 422 -21.19 2.63 1.77
C LEU A 422 -22.39 1.75 1.39
N ALA A 423 -23.56 2.02 1.96
CA ALA A 423 -24.82 1.37 1.60
C ALA A 423 -25.42 1.90 0.28
N GLY A 424 -24.81 2.90 -0.35
CA GLY A 424 -25.28 3.47 -1.62
C GLY A 424 -26.55 4.28 -1.48
N LYS A 425 -26.86 4.75 -0.27
CA LYS A 425 -28.02 5.59 -0.01
C LYS A 425 -27.77 7.00 -0.53
N PHE A 426 -28.86 7.74 -0.71
CA PHE A 426 -28.82 9.17 -1.05
C PHE A 426 -29.47 9.95 0.09
N PRO A 427 -28.94 11.13 0.44
CA PRO A 427 -29.57 12.01 1.41
C PRO A 427 -31.04 12.31 1.06
N PRO A 428 -31.94 12.41 2.06
CA PRO A 428 -33.31 12.86 1.82
C PRO A 428 -33.34 14.20 1.10
N GLY A 429 -34.25 14.37 0.13
CA GLY A 429 -34.34 15.62 -0.62
C GLY A 429 -33.32 15.79 -1.75
N THR A 430 -32.47 14.78 -2.02
CA THR A 430 -31.65 14.74 -3.24
C THR A 430 -32.57 14.67 -4.48
N LYS A 431 -33.00 15.83 -4.99
CA LYS A 431 -33.73 15.98 -6.25
C LYS A 431 -32.78 16.49 -7.32
N THR A 432 -32.94 16.03 -8.56
CA THR A 432 -32.35 16.74 -9.71
C THR A 432 -33.11 18.04 -9.94
N ILE A 433 -32.71 19.12 -9.26
CA ILE A 433 -33.13 20.47 -9.66
C ILE A 433 -32.02 21.02 -10.56
N GLY A 434 -32.19 20.83 -11.87
CA GLY A 434 -31.52 21.58 -12.94
C GLY A 434 -30.06 21.25 -13.28
N THR A 435 -29.21 20.79 -12.34
CA THR A 435 -27.75 20.72 -12.62
C THR A 435 -27.08 19.36 -12.41
N GLY A 436 -27.74 18.38 -11.76
CA GLY A 436 -27.13 17.06 -11.48
C GLY A 436 -25.91 17.10 -10.54
N LYS A 437 -25.52 18.27 -10.04
CA LYS A 437 -24.29 18.50 -9.26
C LYS A 437 -24.29 17.74 -7.92
N LEU A 438 -25.40 17.82 -7.17
CA LEU A 438 -25.53 17.13 -5.88
C LEU A 438 -25.46 15.61 -6.01
N VAL A 439 -26.07 15.03 -7.06
CA VAL A 439 -26.01 13.58 -7.32
C VAL A 439 -24.58 13.13 -7.59
N LYS A 440 -23.83 13.90 -8.40
CA LYS A 440 -22.41 13.64 -8.67
C LYS A 440 -21.57 13.72 -7.39
N GLU A 441 -21.81 14.72 -6.54
CA GLU A 441 -21.12 14.89 -5.25
C GLU A 441 -21.39 13.71 -4.31
N VAL A 442 -22.63 13.21 -4.23
CA VAL A 442 -22.96 12.01 -3.44
C VAL A 442 -22.23 10.79 -3.99
N ILE A 443 -22.24 10.55 -5.31
CA ILE A 443 -21.55 9.40 -5.92
C ILE A 443 -20.04 9.48 -5.71
N ARG A 444 -19.45 10.68 -5.81
CA ARG A 444 -18.04 10.94 -5.47
C ARG A 444 -17.78 10.59 -4.00
N ALA A 445 -18.61 11.07 -3.08
CA ALA A 445 -18.50 10.77 -1.65
C ALA A 445 -18.62 9.27 -1.35
N GLN A 446 -19.53 8.55 -2.02
CA GLN A 446 -19.66 7.10 -1.91
C GLN A 446 -18.39 6.38 -2.39
N THR A 447 -17.81 6.81 -3.51
CA THR A 447 -16.56 6.25 -4.04
C THR A 447 -15.38 6.49 -3.09
N LEU A 448 -15.25 7.71 -2.55
CA LEU A 448 -14.21 8.05 -1.58
C LEU A 448 -14.37 7.26 -0.26
N ALA A 449 -15.60 7.09 0.23
CA ALA A 449 -15.87 6.28 1.42
C ALA A 449 -15.48 4.81 1.23
N LEU A 450 -15.71 4.27 0.02
CA LEU A 450 -15.28 2.91 -0.35
C LEU A 450 -13.75 2.80 -0.41
N VAL A 451 -13.05 3.77 -1.00
CA VAL A 451 -11.58 3.81 -1.01
C VAL A 451 -11.03 3.89 0.41
N ASP A 452 -11.62 4.71 1.28
CA ASP A 452 -11.23 4.87 2.68
C ASP A 452 -11.34 3.56 3.48
N VAL A 453 -12.48 2.85 3.37
CA VAL A 453 -12.65 1.58 4.10
C VAL A 453 -11.74 0.48 3.55
N ALA A 454 -11.47 0.47 2.25
CA ALA A 454 -10.55 -0.47 1.63
C ALA A 454 -9.09 -0.21 2.01
N LEU A 455 -8.65 1.06 2.04
CA LEU A 455 -7.31 1.42 2.51
C LEU A 455 -7.10 1.04 3.98
N GLN A 456 -8.13 1.23 4.81
CA GLN A 456 -8.07 0.84 6.21
C GLN A 456 -7.96 -0.68 6.35
N GLU A 457 -8.80 -1.46 5.67
CA GLU A 457 -8.73 -2.92 5.73
C GLU A 457 -7.40 -3.47 5.18
N GLU A 458 -6.88 -2.89 4.10
CA GLU A 458 -5.57 -3.27 3.55
C GLU A 458 -4.45 -3.12 4.61
N ALA A 459 -4.46 -2.00 5.35
CA ALA A 459 -3.53 -1.76 6.45
C ALA A 459 -3.73 -2.75 7.61
N GLU A 460 -4.98 -3.05 7.96
CA GLU A 460 -5.34 -4.04 8.97
C GLU A 460 -4.79 -5.44 8.64
N ILE A 461 -4.97 -5.89 7.39
CA ILE A 461 -4.46 -7.15 6.89
C ILE A 461 -2.93 -7.16 6.89
N ALA A 462 -2.28 -6.10 6.42
CA ALA A 462 -0.83 -6.03 6.34
C ALA A 462 -0.17 -6.09 7.73
N ALA A 463 -0.69 -5.31 8.68
CA ALA A 463 -0.24 -5.36 10.07
C ALA A 463 -0.49 -6.73 10.71
N ALA A 464 -1.69 -7.30 10.56
CA ALA A 464 -2.03 -8.58 11.16
C ALA A 464 -1.19 -9.74 10.60
N THR A 465 -0.95 -9.76 9.29
CA THR A 465 -0.16 -10.83 8.67
C THR A 465 1.33 -10.70 8.97
N HIS A 466 1.90 -9.49 8.96
CA HIS A 466 3.32 -9.29 9.25
C HIS A 466 3.64 -9.44 10.74
N GLU A 467 2.95 -8.68 11.60
CA GLU A 467 3.20 -8.74 13.06
C GLU A 467 2.68 -10.04 13.65
N GLY A 468 1.55 -10.58 13.18
CA GLY A 468 1.06 -11.89 13.62
C GLY A 468 2.06 -13.00 13.33
N THR A 469 2.73 -12.97 12.18
CA THR A 469 3.80 -13.93 11.85
C THR A 469 4.98 -13.81 12.81
N GLN A 470 5.42 -12.59 13.12
CA GLN A 470 6.50 -12.40 14.07
C GLN A 470 6.16 -12.89 15.48
N LEU A 471 4.93 -12.65 15.96
CA LEU A 471 4.44 -13.18 17.23
C LEU A 471 4.46 -14.73 17.22
N LEU A 472 4.02 -15.33 16.11
CA LEU A 472 4.01 -16.78 15.92
C LEU A 472 5.40 -17.38 15.87
N MET A 473 6.36 -16.73 15.22
CA MET A 473 7.75 -17.19 15.18
C MET A 473 8.32 -17.35 16.59
N ALA A 474 8.09 -16.35 17.44
CA ALA A 474 8.51 -16.39 18.84
C ALA A 474 7.71 -17.42 19.66
N ALA A 475 6.37 -17.45 19.51
CA ALA A 475 5.50 -18.33 20.28
C ALA A 475 5.70 -19.82 19.96
N THR A 476 6.07 -20.14 18.72
CA THR A 476 6.36 -21.52 18.27
C THR A 476 7.84 -21.89 18.40
N ASN A 477 8.69 -20.95 18.84
CA ASN A 477 10.15 -21.10 18.89
C ASN A 477 10.75 -21.51 17.53
N LEU A 478 10.12 -21.08 16.43
CA LEU A 478 10.65 -21.28 15.08
C LEU A 478 11.92 -20.45 14.89
N VAL A 479 11.86 -19.20 15.35
CA VAL A 479 13.03 -18.35 15.55
C VAL A 479 13.27 -18.31 17.06
N PRO A 480 14.41 -18.79 17.56
CA PRO A 480 14.70 -18.84 18.98
C PRO A 480 14.52 -17.46 19.61
N ALA A 481 13.66 -17.34 20.62
CA ALA A 481 13.51 -16.09 21.37
C ALA A 481 14.80 -15.72 22.13
N THR A 482 15.71 -16.68 22.27
CA THR A 482 16.93 -16.60 23.07
C THR A 482 18.15 -16.14 22.30
N ALA A 483 18.15 -16.21 20.97
CA ALA A 483 19.26 -15.78 20.13
C ALA A 483 18.82 -14.55 19.32
N PRO A 484 19.65 -13.51 19.19
CA PRO A 484 19.33 -12.35 18.37
C PRO A 484 19.37 -12.75 16.90
N ALA A 485 18.25 -13.26 16.37
CA ALA A 485 18.17 -13.62 14.96
C ALA A 485 18.39 -12.38 14.08
N PRO A 486 19.15 -12.52 12.97
CA PRO A 486 19.47 -11.39 12.10
C PRO A 486 18.20 -10.77 11.51
N LYS A 487 18.24 -9.46 11.27
CA LYS A 487 17.11 -8.67 10.80
C LYS A 487 16.59 -9.20 9.48
N TRP A 488 17.45 -9.58 8.53
CA TRP A 488 17.03 -10.13 7.24
C TRP A 488 16.17 -11.38 7.40
N LEU A 489 16.51 -12.24 8.35
CA LEU A 489 15.79 -13.50 8.58
C LEU A 489 14.42 -13.23 9.17
N ARG A 490 14.37 -12.43 10.24
CA ARG A 490 13.12 -12.09 10.93
C ARG A 490 12.16 -11.34 10.03
N PHE A 491 12.67 -10.29 9.39
CA PHE A 491 11.91 -9.49 8.45
C PHE A 491 11.49 -10.33 7.23
N GLY A 492 12.40 -11.12 6.67
CA GLY A 492 12.14 -11.93 5.50
C GLY A 492 11.08 -12.99 5.74
N LEU A 493 11.11 -13.66 6.91
CA LEU A 493 10.09 -14.63 7.32
C LEU A 493 8.73 -13.96 7.55
N ALA A 494 8.71 -12.83 8.28
CA ALA A 494 7.48 -12.07 8.46
C ALA A 494 6.88 -11.62 7.11
N SER A 495 7.74 -11.14 6.20
CA SER A 495 7.34 -10.67 4.86
C SER A 495 6.93 -11.79 3.90
N PHE A 496 7.38 -13.03 4.14
CA PHE A 496 6.97 -14.22 3.37
C PHE A 496 5.49 -14.58 3.61
N PHE A 497 5.01 -14.38 4.83
CA PHE A 497 3.61 -14.59 5.22
C PHE A 497 2.76 -13.32 5.14
N ALA A 498 3.39 -12.15 5.04
CA ALA A 498 2.71 -10.88 4.99
C ALA A 498 2.03 -10.62 3.65
N THR A 499 0.84 -10.04 3.72
CA THR A 499 0.22 -9.36 2.57
C THR A 499 0.66 -7.89 2.61
N PRO A 500 1.40 -7.39 1.60
CA PRO A 500 1.88 -6.02 1.63
C PRO A 500 0.74 -5.03 1.35
N LYS A 501 0.73 -3.89 2.05
CA LYS A 501 -0.15 -2.75 1.76
C LYS A 501 0.50 -1.75 0.80
N GLY A 502 -0.28 -1.11 -0.07
CA GLY A 502 0.20 -0.04 -0.93
C GLY A 502 0.51 1.27 -0.19
N ASN A 503 0.81 2.37 -0.88
CA ASN A 503 1.19 2.42 -2.29
C ASN A 503 2.62 1.89 -2.43
N PHE A 504 2.85 0.80 -3.19
CA PHE A 504 4.23 0.35 -3.44
C PHE A 504 4.99 1.45 -4.21
N PRO A 505 6.26 1.70 -3.89
CA PRO A 505 7.02 2.73 -4.59
C PRO A 505 7.24 2.36 -6.08
N HIS A 506 7.58 3.36 -6.90
CA HIS A 506 8.00 3.26 -8.32
C HIS A 506 6.92 2.96 -9.38
N GLY A 507 7.31 2.60 -10.61
CA GLY A 507 6.59 2.87 -11.86
C GLY A 507 5.50 1.86 -12.24
N ALA A 508 5.22 0.88 -11.39
CA ALA A 508 4.21 -0.14 -11.67
C ALA A 508 2.80 0.49 -11.77
N PRO A 509 1.97 0.00 -12.71
CA PRO A 509 0.65 0.59 -12.96
C PRO A 509 -0.31 0.35 -11.78
N VAL A 510 -0.42 -0.87 -11.26
CA VAL A 510 -1.11 -1.15 -9.99
C VAL A 510 -0.09 -1.11 -8.87
N LYS A 511 -0.42 -0.71 -7.63
CA LYS A 511 0.54 -0.58 -6.51
C LYS A 511 0.06 -1.19 -5.19
N VAL A 512 -0.83 -2.16 -5.28
CA VAL A 512 -1.42 -2.88 -4.16
C VAL A 512 -1.51 -4.36 -4.49
N ALA A 513 -1.67 -5.20 -3.47
CA ALA A 513 -1.98 -6.62 -3.64
C ALA A 513 -3.46 -6.80 -4.03
N PHE A 514 -3.78 -7.79 -4.88
CA PHE A 514 -5.18 -8.08 -5.24
C PHE A 514 -5.88 -9.00 -4.24
N TRP A 515 -5.11 -9.83 -3.55
CA TRP A 515 -5.63 -10.74 -2.53
C TRP A 515 -4.58 -10.94 -1.44
N PRO A 516 -5.01 -11.21 -0.20
CA PRO A 516 -4.11 -11.67 0.83
C PRO A 516 -3.66 -13.10 0.55
N GLY A 517 -2.46 -13.45 0.99
CA GLY A 517 -1.93 -14.80 0.82
C GLY A 517 -0.73 -15.07 1.71
N ALA A 518 -0.46 -16.35 1.95
CA ALA A 518 0.67 -16.83 2.73
C ALA A 518 1.59 -17.68 1.85
N GLY A 519 2.88 -17.35 1.84
CA GLY A 519 3.88 -18.05 1.05
C GLY A 519 3.74 -17.88 -0.47
N ALA A 520 2.92 -16.95 -0.94
CA ALA A 520 2.99 -16.43 -2.31
C ALA A 520 4.09 -15.37 -2.41
N PRO A 521 4.56 -15.01 -3.63
CA PRO A 521 5.40 -13.84 -3.80
C PRO A 521 4.84 -12.60 -3.11
N ASN A 522 5.66 -11.88 -2.32
CA ASN A 522 5.26 -10.59 -1.78
C ASN A 522 5.26 -9.56 -2.93
N TRP A 523 4.11 -8.95 -3.19
CA TRP A 523 3.87 -8.17 -4.40
C TRP A 523 4.70 -6.89 -4.45
N SER A 524 4.92 -6.27 -3.30
CA SER A 524 5.72 -5.05 -3.17
C SER A 524 7.18 -5.35 -3.48
N TYR A 525 7.74 -6.30 -2.75
CA TYR A 525 9.16 -6.61 -2.82
C TYR A 525 9.55 -7.32 -4.12
N MET A 526 8.70 -8.19 -4.68
CA MET A 526 8.96 -8.82 -5.98
C MET A 526 9.16 -7.79 -7.09
N ARG A 527 8.33 -6.75 -7.09
CA ARG A 527 8.41 -5.69 -8.09
C ARG A 527 9.64 -4.82 -7.88
N PHE A 528 9.88 -4.37 -6.65
CA PHE A 528 11.07 -3.57 -6.37
C PHE A 528 12.36 -4.36 -6.67
N PHE A 529 12.38 -5.66 -6.43
CA PHE A 529 13.48 -6.53 -6.82
C PHE A 529 13.68 -6.55 -8.34
N THR A 530 12.59 -6.71 -9.11
CA THR A 530 12.60 -6.69 -10.57
C THR A 530 13.10 -5.35 -11.12
N GLU A 531 12.65 -4.24 -10.54
CA GLU A 531 13.10 -2.89 -10.91
C GLU A 531 14.59 -2.69 -10.61
N MET A 532 15.07 -3.09 -9.42
CA MET A 532 16.49 -3.03 -9.09
C MET A 532 17.34 -3.89 -10.04
N LEU A 533 16.82 -5.03 -10.51
CA LEU A 533 17.48 -5.84 -11.54
C LEU A 533 17.54 -5.10 -12.88
N VAL A 534 16.42 -4.57 -13.38
CA VAL A 534 16.33 -3.86 -14.66
C VAL A 534 17.23 -2.62 -14.67
N ASN A 535 17.24 -1.87 -13.56
CA ASN A 535 18.05 -0.67 -13.39
C ASN A 535 19.52 -0.97 -13.03
N LYS A 536 19.92 -2.24 -12.96
CA LYS A 536 21.28 -2.69 -12.58
C LYS A 536 21.72 -2.20 -11.20
N GLU A 537 20.78 -1.96 -10.28
CA GLU A 537 21.07 -1.52 -8.90
C GLU A 537 21.58 -2.66 -7.99
N LEU A 538 21.33 -3.92 -8.37
CA LEU A 538 21.84 -5.10 -7.65
C LEU A 538 23.26 -5.48 -8.06
N MET A 539 23.64 -5.17 -9.30
CA MET A 539 24.87 -5.66 -9.94
C MET A 539 25.67 -4.46 -10.46
N ARG A 540 26.49 -3.84 -9.58
CA ARG A 540 27.23 -2.60 -9.91
C ARG A 540 28.15 -2.76 -11.12
N ASP A 541 28.85 -3.90 -11.21
CA ASP A 541 29.67 -4.26 -12.37
C ASP A 541 29.18 -5.57 -12.98
N PRO A 542 28.42 -5.56 -14.09
CA PRO A 542 27.91 -6.78 -14.71
C PRO A 542 28.98 -7.83 -15.08
N LYS A 543 30.27 -7.45 -15.13
CA LYS A 543 31.38 -8.37 -15.42
C LYS A 543 31.97 -9.03 -14.18
N ASN A 544 31.66 -8.53 -12.98
CA ASN A 544 32.18 -9.10 -11.75
C ASN A 544 31.45 -10.42 -11.44
N PRO A 545 32.13 -11.58 -11.47
CA PRO A 545 31.51 -12.87 -11.20
C PRO A 545 31.11 -13.05 -9.72
N PHE A 546 31.56 -12.16 -8.83
CA PHE A 546 31.28 -12.21 -7.39
C PHE A 546 30.06 -11.39 -6.98
N ASN A 547 29.36 -10.72 -7.90
CA ASN A 547 28.25 -9.83 -7.50
C ASN A 547 27.16 -10.56 -6.72
N GLU A 548 26.71 -11.72 -7.19
CA GLU A 548 25.64 -12.48 -6.53
C GLU A 548 26.10 -13.03 -5.18
N ALA A 549 27.38 -13.40 -5.06
CA ALA A 549 27.97 -13.83 -3.79
C ALA A 549 28.06 -12.66 -2.80
N ASN A 550 28.52 -11.49 -3.24
CA ASN A 550 28.59 -10.29 -2.41
C ASN A 550 27.20 -9.82 -1.98
N LEU A 551 26.20 -9.94 -2.86
CA LEU A 551 24.81 -9.63 -2.55
C LEU A 551 24.24 -10.59 -1.50
N LEU A 552 24.52 -11.89 -1.64
CA LEU A 552 24.15 -12.91 -0.64
C LEU A 552 24.81 -12.62 0.70
N HIS A 553 26.12 -12.39 0.70
CA HIS A 553 26.89 -12.05 1.89
C HIS A 553 26.31 -10.82 2.61
N ALA A 554 26.20 -9.69 1.91
CA ALA A 554 25.67 -8.43 2.45
C ALA A 554 24.21 -8.53 2.93
N THR A 555 23.44 -9.49 2.41
CA THR A 555 22.10 -9.77 2.92
C THR A 555 22.17 -10.60 4.19
N LEU A 556 23.01 -11.63 4.24
CA LEU A 556 23.17 -12.53 5.40
C LEU A 556 23.77 -11.81 6.61
N SER A 557 24.65 -10.84 6.39
CA SER A 557 25.33 -10.03 7.40
C SER A 557 24.54 -8.79 7.86
N ASP A 558 23.33 -8.59 7.34
CA ASP A 558 22.52 -7.38 7.58
C ASP A 558 23.16 -6.05 7.13
N ASP A 559 24.21 -6.07 6.29
CA ASP A 559 24.92 -4.85 5.83
C ASP A 559 23.96 -3.77 5.32
N TYR A 560 22.93 -4.17 4.57
CA TYR A 560 21.95 -3.22 4.03
C TYR A 560 21.05 -2.60 5.11
N PHE A 561 20.69 -3.35 6.15
CA PHE A 561 19.93 -2.82 7.27
C PHE A 561 20.78 -1.87 8.11
N SER A 562 22.03 -2.26 8.39
CA SER A 562 22.99 -1.41 9.10
C SER A 562 23.26 -0.11 8.34
N ALA A 563 23.52 -0.20 7.03
CA ALA A 563 23.71 0.97 6.17
C ALA A 563 22.47 1.88 6.13
N ALA A 564 21.26 1.32 6.07
CA ALA A 564 20.03 2.10 6.09
C ALA A 564 19.85 2.86 7.42
N HIS A 565 20.16 2.20 8.53
CA HIS A 565 20.09 2.79 9.85
C HIS A 565 21.12 3.90 10.05
N ASP A 566 22.37 3.69 9.61
CA ASP A 566 23.42 4.71 9.70
C ASP A 566 23.10 5.93 8.83
N LEU A 567 22.55 5.71 7.63
CA LEU A 567 22.04 6.79 6.78
C LEU A 567 20.89 7.55 7.46
N ALA A 568 19.97 6.87 8.14
CA ALA A 568 18.89 7.54 8.85
C ALA A 568 19.40 8.43 10.01
N LYS A 569 20.44 7.99 10.73
CA LYS A 569 21.11 8.82 11.75
C LYS A 569 21.81 10.04 11.15
N LEU A 570 22.46 9.87 10.00
CA LEU A 570 23.07 10.99 9.28
C LEU A 570 22.03 11.98 8.76
N GLU A 571 20.89 11.50 8.27
CA GLU A 571 19.74 12.33 7.88
C GLU A 571 19.18 13.13 9.07
N GLU A 572 19.05 12.51 10.23
CA GLU A 572 18.63 13.18 11.46
C GLU A 572 19.62 14.28 11.85
N HIS A 573 20.91 13.98 11.88
CA HIS A 573 21.94 14.97 12.19
C HIS A 573 21.99 16.13 11.18
N ALA A 574 21.80 15.84 9.89
CA ALA A 574 21.72 16.88 8.86
C ALA A 574 20.51 17.81 9.04
N ARG A 575 19.37 17.28 9.54
CA ARG A 575 18.20 18.11 9.90
C ARG A 575 18.49 19.03 11.07
N GLU A 576 19.22 18.56 12.08
CA GLU A 576 19.64 19.39 13.21
C GLU A 576 20.56 20.53 12.74
N LEU A 577 21.51 20.25 11.84
CA LEU A 577 22.44 21.24 11.28
C LEU A 577 21.76 22.29 10.39
N THR A 578 20.71 21.90 9.65
CA THR A 578 19.95 22.81 8.76
C THR A 578 18.94 23.68 9.52
N GLY A 579 18.99 23.70 10.86
CA GLY A 579 18.15 24.56 11.70
C GLY A 579 16.74 24.02 11.91
N GLY A 580 16.49 22.75 11.60
CA GLY A 580 15.24 22.06 11.93
C GLY A 580 15.15 21.78 13.42
N SER A 581 14.94 22.81 14.25
CA SER A 581 14.64 22.58 15.67
C SER A 581 13.26 21.96 15.81
N ASN A 582 13.20 20.78 16.45
CA ASN A 582 11.95 20.06 16.75
C ASN A 582 10.95 20.85 17.60
N ASN A 583 11.34 22.00 18.16
CA ASN A 583 10.53 22.81 19.08
C ASN A 583 9.62 23.87 18.45
N THR A 584 9.56 24.00 17.12
CA THR A 584 8.58 24.92 16.49
C THR A 584 7.26 24.19 16.22
N VAL A 585 6.24 24.54 17.02
CA VAL A 585 4.88 23.98 17.00
C VAL A 585 4.03 24.55 15.85
N ASP A 586 4.50 25.60 15.16
CA ASP A 586 3.73 26.22 14.08
C ASP A 586 3.92 25.46 12.76
N GLY A 587 2.89 24.69 12.41
CA GLY A 587 2.83 23.70 11.32
C GLY A 587 2.93 24.21 9.88
N GLY A 588 3.63 25.32 9.63
CA GLY A 588 3.81 25.92 8.30
C GLY A 588 5.17 25.71 7.62
N GLY A 589 6.22 25.29 8.34
CA GLY A 589 7.60 25.36 7.84
C GLY A 589 8.41 24.05 7.74
N ARG A 590 7.87 22.90 8.18
CA ARG A 590 8.66 21.65 8.28
C ARG A 590 9.10 21.04 6.94
N GLY A 591 8.47 21.40 5.82
CA GLY A 591 8.77 20.79 4.52
C GLY A 591 10.19 21.08 4.00
N ASN A 592 10.71 22.28 4.23
CA ASN A 592 11.96 22.72 3.58
C ASN A 592 13.19 22.03 4.18
N HIS A 593 13.22 21.81 5.51
CA HIS A 593 14.41 21.24 6.18
C HIS A 593 14.65 19.76 5.84
N GLU A 594 13.60 18.96 5.61
CA GLU A 594 13.77 17.57 5.20
C GLU A 594 14.33 17.47 3.78
N GLU A 595 13.83 18.30 2.86
CA GLU A 595 14.35 18.38 1.49
C GLU A 595 15.78 18.91 1.47
N ASP A 596 16.12 19.89 2.32
CA ASP A 596 17.48 20.42 2.45
C ASP A 596 18.46 19.35 2.98
N ALA A 597 18.07 18.58 4.01
CA ALA A 597 18.89 17.49 4.54
C ALA A 597 19.11 16.39 3.50
N LYS A 598 18.04 16.00 2.76
CA LYS A 598 18.16 15.03 1.66
C LYS A 598 19.01 15.57 0.52
N SER A 599 18.84 16.84 0.16
CA SER A 599 19.64 17.52 -0.85
C SER A 599 21.12 17.50 -0.49
N LEU A 600 21.45 17.84 0.77
CA LEU A 600 22.81 17.81 1.29
C LEU A 600 23.45 16.42 1.18
N LEU A 601 22.75 15.37 1.60
CA LEU A 601 23.24 13.99 1.51
C LEU A 601 23.32 13.47 0.07
N SER A 602 22.37 13.85 -0.78
CA SER A 602 22.39 13.53 -2.21
C SER A 602 23.58 14.19 -2.91
N GLY A 603 23.99 15.39 -2.49
CA GLY A 603 25.19 16.07 -2.95
C GLY A 603 26.49 15.35 -2.59
N LEU A 604 26.47 14.53 -1.52
CA LEU A 604 27.56 13.62 -1.15
C LEU A 604 27.49 12.28 -1.89
N GLY A 605 26.51 12.07 -2.77
CA GLY A 605 26.27 10.82 -3.47
C GLY A 605 25.73 9.70 -2.57
N LEU A 606 25.23 10.03 -1.38
CA LEU A 606 24.64 9.06 -0.47
C LEU A 606 23.19 8.77 -0.89
N PRO A 607 22.75 7.51 -0.84
CA PRO A 607 21.37 7.15 -1.13
C PRO A 607 20.44 7.59 0.02
N ASP A 608 19.18 7.83 -0.31
CA ASP A 608 18.10 8.05 0.67
C ASP A 608 17.99 6.83 1.60
N SER A 609 17.93 7.07 2.92
CA SER A 609 17.85 6.02 3.95
C SER A 609 16.64 5.10 3.77
N GLN A 610 15.49 5.64 3.33
CA GLN A 610 14.29 4.87 3.05
C GLN A 610 14.47 4.00 1.81
N LYS A 611 15.16 4.51 0.77
CA LYS A 611 15.51 3.71 -0.40
C LYS A 611 16.43 2.55 -0.01
N MET A 612 17.43 2.80 0.84
CA MET A 612 18.33 1.76 1.33
C MET A 612 17.58 0.73 2.20
N LEU A 613 16.72 1.18 3.11
CA LEU A 613 15.89 0.30 3.94
C LEU A 613 14.97 -0.57 3.09
N LEU A 614 14.35 0.00 2.05
CA LEU A 614 13.51 -0.75 1.11
C LEU A 614 14.33 -1.79 0.34
N LYS A 615 15.57 -1.48 -0.04
CA LYS A 615 16.50 -2.46 -0.63
C LYS A 615 16.83 -3.58 0.34
N ALA A 616 17.17 -3.26 1.60
CA ALA A 616 17.46 -4.25 2.64
C ALA A 616 16.28 -5.21 2.83
N ARG A 617 15.08 -4.66 3.00
CA ARG A 617 13.82 -5.39 3.13
C ARG A 617 13.53 -6.28 1.92
N THR A 618 13.71 -5.74 0.72
CA THR A 618 13.44 -6.48 -0.51
C THR A 618 14.39 -7.66 -0.68
N LEU A 619 15.68 -7.48 -0.39
CA LEU A 619 16.67 -8.55 -0.46
C LEU A 619 16.45 -9.60 0.62
N ALA A 620 16.14 -9.18 1.85
CA ALA A 620 15.78 -10.07 2.94
C ALA A 620 14.56 -10.94 2.61
N TRP A 621 13.48 -10.34 2.11
CA TRP A 621 12.33 -11.11 1.65
C TRP A 621 12.69 -12.01 0.47
N ALA A 622 13.42 -11.53 -0.53
CA ALA A 622 13.74 -12.31 -1.72
C ALA A 622 14.60 -13.54 -1.39
N LEU A 623 15.57 -13.40 -0.48
CA LEU A 623 16.38 -14.50 0.01
C LEU A 623 15.51 -15.50 0.75
N THR A 624 14.75 -15.06 1.75
CA THR A 624 13.88 -15.95 2.52
C THR A 624 12.84 -16.64 1.64
N TYR A 625 12.27 -15.94 0.64
CA TYR A 625 11.33 -16.53 -0.30
C TYR A 625 11.96 -17.66 -1.11
N TYR A 626 13.17 -17.47 -1.64
CA TYR A 626 13.91 -18.52 -2.33
C TYR A 626 14.23 -19.70 -1.40
N LEU A 627 14.72 -19.43 -0.19
CA LEU A 627 15.05 -20.48 0.78
C LEU A 627 13.81 -21.30 1.17
N MET A 628 12.70 -20.63 1.50
CA MET A 628 11.45 -21.28 1.89
C MET A 628 10.79 -22.07 0.76
N LYS A 629 11.00 -21.70 -0.50
CA LYS A 629 10.40 -22.37 -1.66
C LYS A 629 11.27 -23.46 -2.26
N GLN A 630 12.59 -23.28 -2.29
CA GLN A 630 13.50 -24.16 -3.01
C GLN A 630 14.44 -24.96 -2.11
N ARG A 631 14.73 -24.47 -0.90
CA ARG A 631 15.78 -25.00 -0.01
C ARG A 631 15.30 -25.11 1.44
N TYR A 632 14.06 -25.58 1.61
CA TYR A 632 13.39 -25.56 2.91
C TYR A 632 14.12 -26.42 3.96
N ASP A 633 14.58 -27.61 3.58
CA ASP A 633 15.27 -28.52 4.50
C ASP A 633 16.59 -27.94 5.00
N GLU A 634 17.35 -27.26 4.15
CA GLU A 634 18.58 -26.56 4.56
C GLU A 634 18.27 -25.30 5.37
N PHE A 635 17.19 -24.58 5.03
CA PHE A 635 16.74 -23.44 5.80
C PHE A 635 16.32 -23.83 7.23
N GLU A 636 15.61 -24.96 7.40
CA GLU A 636 15.26 -25.48 8.73
C GLU A 636 16.52 -25.84 9.54
N LYS A 637 17.55 -26.40 8.90
CA LYS A 637 18.85 -26.65 9.54
C LYS A 637 19.51 -25.35 9.98
N TYR A 638 19.46 -24.31 9.15
CA TYR A 638 20.01 -23.00 9.50
C TYR A 638 19.32 -22.41 10.74
N LEU A 639 17.99 -22.51 10.83
CA LEU A 639 17.26 -22.09 12.04
C LEU A 639 17.71 -22.88 13.28
N LYS A 640 17.99 -24.18 13.14
CA LYS A 640 18.51 -25.02 14.23
C LYS A 640 19.94 -24.61 14.63
N GLU A 641 20.82 -24.34 13.67
CA GLU A 641 22.18 -23.84 13.95
C GLU A 641 22.11 -22.52 14.74
N LEU A 642 21.29 -21.56 14.30
CA LEU A 642 21.09 -20.31 15.02
C LEU A 642 20.54 -20.53 16.45
N ALA A 643 19.74 -21.56 16.67
CA ALA A 643 19.24 -21.92 18.00
C ALA A 643 20.29 -22.46 18.95
N THR A 644 21.42 -22.95 18.44
CA THR A 644 22.53 -23.44 19.25
C THR A 644 23.49 -22.34 19.68
N MET A 645 23.40 -21.15 19.07
CA MET A 645 24.31 -20.04 19.36
C MET A 645 24.12 -19.49 20.79
N PRO A 646 25.20 -19.07 21.47
CA PRO A 646 25.12 -18.46 22.79
C PRO A 646 24.24 -17.20 22.77
N ARG A 647 23.43 -17.03 23.81
CA ARG A 647 22.46 -15.93 23.92
C ARG A 647 23.11 -14.55 24.08
N ASP A 648 24.24 -14.54 24.78
CA ASP A 648 24.89 -13.31 25.25
C ASP A 648 26.02 -12.85 24.31
N VAL A 649 26.18 -13.52 23.17
CA VAL A 649 27.18 -13.15 22.16
C VAL A 649 26.45 -12.46 21.01
N GLU A 650 26.83 -11.21 20.75
CA GLU A 650 26.43 -10.54 19.51
C GLU A 650 26.87 -11.42 18.35
N LEU A 651 25.91 -11.83 17.51
CA LEU A 651 26.22 -12.69 16.36
C LEU A 651 27.06 -11.88 15.39
N ASP A 652 28.36 -12.14 15.41
CA ASP A 652 29.27 -11.55 14.44
C ASP A 652 28.95 -12.10 13.05
N GLU A 653 29.36 -11.33 12.05
CA GLU A 653 29.18 -11.67 10.64
C GLU A 653 29.75 -13.07 10.33
N ALA A 654 30.91 -13.39 10.88
CA ALA A 654 31.58 -14.67 10.67
C ALA A 654 30.74 -15.85 11.19
N ALA A 655 30.14 -15.75 12.38
CA ALA A 655 29.27 -16.80 12.92
C ALA A 655 28.00 -16.99 12.09
N LEU A 656 27.38 -15.89 11.61
CA LEU A 656 26.20 -15.97 10.75
C LEU A 656 26.51 -16.67 9.43
N ILE A 657 27.64 -16.32 8.80
CA ILE A 657 28.09 -16.90 7.54
C ILE A 657 28.54 -18.36 7.72
N SER A 658 29.24 -18.70 8.80
CA SER A 658 29.63 -20.09 9.11
C SER A 658 28.40 -20.97 9.35
N ALA A 659 27.44 -20.55 10.18
CA ALA A 659 26.22 -21.30 10.42
C ALA A 659 25.38 -21.51 9.15
N PHE A 660 25.31 -20.49 8.29
CA PHE A 660 24.70 -20.63 6.97
C PHE A 660 25.48 -21.62 6.10
N GLY A 661 26.82 -21.51 6.08
CA GLY A 661 27.69 -22.42 5.36
C GLY A 661 27.48 -23.88 5.78
N HIS A 662 27.31 -24.15 7.07
CA HIS A 662 27.05 -25.49 7.61
C HIS A 662 25.70 -26.04 7.17
N ALA A 663 24.64 -25.27 7.40
CA ALA A 663 23.29 -25.68 7.08
C ALA A 663 23.10 -26.01 5.58
N PHE A 664 23.80 -25.26 4.71
CA PHE A 664 23.72 -25.39 3.26
C PHE A 664 24.86 -26.21 2.63
N LYS A 665 25.74 -26.81 3.44
CA LYS A 665 26.89 -27.63 3.01
C LYS A 665 27.86 -26.89 2.09
N LEU A 666 28.14 -25.63 2.42
CA LEU A 666 29.04 -24.75 1.69
C LEU A 666 30.47 -24.73 2.29
N SER A 667 30.77 -25.54 3.31
CA SER A 667 32.12 -25.71 3.90
C SER A 667 32.69 -27.12 3.65
N GLU A 668 34.02 -27.29 3.76
CA GLU A 668 34.72 -28.57 3.48
C GLU A 668 34.78 -29.56 4.64
N SER A 669 34.78 -29.10 5.89
CA SER A 669 34.84 -29.99 7.04
C SER A 669 34.29 -29.33 8.30
N PHE A 670 33.86 -30.15 9.27
CA PHE A 670 33.37 -29.73 10.59
C PHE A 670 34.52 -29.44 11.59
N VAL A 671 35.78 -29.33 11.12
CA VAL A 671 36.96 -29.31 11.99
C VAL A 671 37.78 -28.04 11.78
N GLN A 672 37.78 -27.17 12.80
CA GLN A 672 38.65 -26.03 13.16
C GLN A 672 39.18 -25.03 12.11
N ASP A 673 39.17 -25.34 10.81
CA ASP A 673 39.55 -24.44 9.72
C ASP A 673 38.41 -24.42 8.68
N GLU A 674 37.27 -23.89 9.10
CA GLU A 674 36.03 -23.81 8.34
C GLU A 674 36.11 -22.73 7.26
N SER A 675 36.97 -22.95 6.27
CA SER A 675 36.95 -22.11 5.08
C SER A 675 35.68 -22.40 4.27
N LEU A 676 34.95 -21.33 3.97
CA LEU A 676 33.81 -21.35 3.08
C LEU A 676 34.29 -21.72 1.66
N LYS A 677 33.64 -22.70 1.02
CA LYS A 677 33.86 -23.01 -0.41
C LYS A 677 33.34 -21.84 -1.23
N VAL A 678 34.23 -20.93 -1.59
CA VAL A 678 33.91 -19.71 -2.35
C VAL A 678 33.05 -20.03 -3.58
N GLU A 679 33.42 -21.07 -4.35
CA GLU A 679 32.66 -21.48 -5.54
C GLU A 679 31.22 -21.96 -5.22
N ALA A 680 31.03 -22.71 -4.14
CA ALA A 680 29.71 -23.19 -3.74
C ALA A 680 28.82 -22.03 -3.24
N PHE A 681 29.42 -21.10 -2.50
CA PHE A 681 28.72 -19.89 -2.04
C PHE A 681 28.34 -18.96 -3.20
N MET A 682 29.24 -18.78 -4.17
CA MET A 682 28.92 -18.09 -5.43
C MET A 682 27.78 -18.78 -6.19
N GLY A 683 27.81 -20.11 -6.29
CA GLY A 683 26.73 -20.90 -6.87
C GLY A 683 25.39 -20.69 -6.15
N MET A 684 25.40 -20.60 -4.83
CA MET A 684 24.20 -20.32 -4.03
C MET A 684 23.61 -18.93 -4.35
N GLY A 685 24.45 -17.89 -4.37
CA GLY A 685 24.03 -16.54 -4.76
C GLY A 685 23.44 -16.49 -6.17
N LYS A 686 24.11 -17.14 -7.14
CA LYS A 686 23.63 -17.21 -8.51
C LYS A 686 22.27 -17.93 -8.62
N ASN A 687 22.11 -19.07 -7.95
CA ASN A 687 20.86 -19.84 -7.96
C ASN A 687 19.70 -19.04 -7.36
N TRP A 688 19.97 -18.29 -6.29
CA TRP A 688 18.98 -17.38 -5.70
C TRP A 688 18.51 -16.32 -6.70
N ILE A 689 19.44 -15.59 -7.32
CA ILE A 689 19.10 -14.52 -8.26
C ILE A 689 18.41 -15.08 -9.52
N ASP A 690 18.86 -16.21 -10.04
CA ASP A 690 18.23 -16.84 -11.20
C ASP A 690 16.84 -17.40 -10.91
N TYR A 691 16.60 -17.85 -9.67
CA TYR A 691 15.25 -18.18 -9.22
C TYR A 691 14.35 -16.94 -9.24
N MET A 692 14.79 -15.85 -8.59
CA MET A 692 14.00 -14.63 -8.50
C MET A 692 13.72 -13.97 -9.86
N LYS A 693 14.63 -14.09 -10.85
CA LYS A 693 14.39 -13.61 -12.24
C LYS A 693 13.24 -14.33 -12.95
N LYS A 694 12.93 -15.57 -12.56
CA LYS A 694 11.84 -16.37 -13.16
C LYS A 694 10.49 -16.04 -12.55
N GLU A 695 10.51 -15.59 -11.30
CA GLU A 695 9.32 -15.17 -10.60
C GLU A 695 8.79 -13.85 -11.18
N ARG A 696 7.46 -13.76 -11.33
CA ARG A 696 6.80 -12.57 -11.88
C ARG A 696 5.66 -12.12 -10.99
N SER A 697 5.43 -10.82 -10.96
CA SER A 697 4.22 -10.29 -10.33
C SER A 697 3.01 -10.61 -11.22
N PRO A 698 1.87 -11.08 -10.68
CA PRO A 698 0.64 -11.31 -11.45
C PRO A 698 0.06 -10.06 -12.14
N THR A 699 0.68 -8.90 -11.93
CA THR A 699 0.20 -7.59 -12.35
C THR A 699 1.13 -6.88 -13.33
N GLU A 700 2.28 -7.49 -13.64
CA GLU A 700 3.26 -6.93 -14.57
C GLU A 700 2.63 -6.63 -15.94
N GLU A 701 1.63 -7.43 -16.34
CA GLU A 701 0.92 -7.30 -17.62
C GLU A 701 -0.30 -6.38 -17.58
N LEU A 702 -0.71 -5.88 -16.41
CA LEU A 702 -1.88 -5.02 -16.29
C LEU A 702 -1.59 -3.63 -16.85
N LYS A 703 -2.33 -3.26 -17.89
CA LYS A 703 -2.34 -1.90 -18.43
C LYS A 703 -3.48 -1.12 -17.78
N LEU A 704 -3.16 -0.03 -17.08
CA LEU A 704 -4.16 0.89 -16.54
C LEU A 704 -4.26 2.14 -17.38
N GLU A 705 -5.40 2.81 -17.31
CA GLU A 705 -5.55 4.12 -17.94
C GLU A 705 -4.56 5.13 -17.32
N PRO A 706 -3.81 5.92 -18.11
CA PRO A 706 -2.98 6.98 -17.56
C PRO A 706 -3.86 8.13 -17.04
N PRO A 707 -3.44 8.83 -15.97
CA PRO A 707 -4.11 10.04 -15.50
C PRO A 707 -4.03 11.15 -16.55
N VAL A 708 -5.09 11.96 -16.62
CA VAL A 708 -5.20 13.10 -17.55
C VAL A 708 -5.18 14.39 -16.74
N ALA A 709 -4.42 15.39 -17.19
CA ALA A 709 -4.42 16.71 -16.56
C ALA A 709 -5.85 17.27 -16.53
N ALA A 710 -6.25 17.87 -15.41
CA ALA A 710 -7.55 18.52 -15.31
C ALA A 710 -7.65 19.59 -16.41
N GLN A 711 -8.64 19.44 -17.29
CA GLN A 711 -8.89 20.47 -18.30
C GLN A 711 -9.46 21.69 -17.58
N ASN A 712 -8.64 22.72 -17.43
CA ASN A 712 -9.06 24.01 -16.89
C ASN A 712 -10.06 24.66 -17.85
N ASN A 713 -11.35 24.33 -17.66
CA ASN A 713 -12.47 24.94 -18.38
C ASN A 713 -12.71 26.41 -17.98
N ASN A 714 -11.82 27.01 -17.19
CA ASN A 714 -11.90 28.41 -16.75
C ASN A 714 -11.57 29.44 -17.86
N GLY A 715 -11.34 29.01 -19.10
CA GLY A 715 -11.04 29.89 -20.24
C GLY A 715 -12.24 30.47 -21.01
N ALA A 716 -13.46 29.97 -20.78
CA ALA A 716 -14.65 30.53 -21.40
C ALA A 716 -15.27 31.57 -20.46
N GLY A 717 -14.72 32.78 -20.46
CA GLY A 717 -15.45 33.94 -19.96
C GLY A 717 -16.83 34.02 -20.63
N PRO A 718 -17.88 34.56 -19.97
CA PRO A 718 -19.19 34.74 -20.57
C PRO A 718 -19.09 35.78 -21.68
N GLY A 719 -18.61 35.36 -22.86
CA GLY A 719 -18.63 36.13 -24.08
C GLY A 719 -20.09 36.32 -24.47
N SER A 720 -20.56 37.55 -24.34
CA SER A 720 -21.84 38.09 -24.80
C SER A 720 -21.97 38.09 -26.33
N GLY A 721 -21.57 37.00 -26.98
CA GLY A 721 -21.83 36.76 -28.39
C GLY A 721 -23.26 36.26 -28.55
N PHE A 722 -24.20 37.18 -28.79
CA PHE A 722 -25.52 36.84 -29.29
C PHE A 722 -25.40 35.84 -30.45
N PRO A 723 -26.10 34.69 -30.41
CA PRO A 723 -26.20 33.81 -31.56
C PRO A 723 -26.81 34.60 -32.71
N GLY A 724 -26.04 34.81 -33.79
CA GLY A 724 -26.56 35.35 -35.03
C GLY A 724 -27.77 34.54 -35.46
N GLY A 725 -28.94 35.18 -35.46
CA GLY A 725 -30.20 34.54 -35.84
C GLY A 725 -30.12 33.99 -37.26
N PRO A 726 -30.82 32.87 -37.54
CA PRO A 726 -30.90 32.32 -38.89
C PRO A 726 -31.52 33.37 -39.83
N GLY A 727 -30.82 33.66 -40.93
CA GLY A 727 -31.28 34.57 -41.97
C GLY A 727 -32.67 34.15 -42.47
N ALA A 728 -33.61 35.09 -42.44
CA ALA A 728 -34.95 34.91 -42.96
C ALA A 728 -34.90 34.71 -44.49
N PRO A 729 -35.59 33.69 -45.04
CA PRO A 729 -35.78 33.57 -46.47
C PRO A 729 -36.73 34.67 -46.97
N GLY A 730 -36.33 35.35 -48.06
CA GLY A 730 -37.12 36.39 -48.71
C GLY A 730 -38.49 35.87 -49.15
N GLY A 731 -39.55 36.56 -48.72
CA GLY A 731 -40.93 36.34 -49.15
C GLY A 731 -41.41 37.50 -50.04
N PRO A 732 -42.17 37.23 -51.13
CA PRO A 732 -42.64 38.25 -52.07
C PRO A 732 -43.83 39.04 -51.52
N GLY A 733 -43.96 40.28 -51.98
CA GLY A 733 -44.97 41.23 -51.53
C GLY A 733 -46.43 40.85 -51.83
N GLY A 734 -47.33 41.41 -51.02
CA GLY A 734 -48.77 41.45 -51.24
C GLY A 734 -49.47 42.29 -50.17
N PRO A 735 -50.58 42.98 -50.47
CA PRO A 735 -50.89 44.29 -49.90
C PRO A 735 -51.96 44.29 -48.79
N GLY A 736 -51.72 45.17 -47.81
CA GLY A 736 -52.65 46.00 -47.03
C GLY A 736 -53.97 45.45 -46.49
N VAL A 737 -54.16 45.51 -45.17
CA VAL A 737 -55.42 45.97 -44.52
C VAL A 737 -55.09 46.65 -43.17
N PRO A 738 -55.75 47.77 -42.81
CA PRO A 738 -55.48 48.56 -41.60
C PRO A 738 -56.48 48.33 -40.45
N GLY A 739 -56.04 48.65 -39.23
CA GLY A 739 -56.92 49.16 -38.17
C GLY A 739 -57.01 48.32 -36.88
N GLY A 740 -56.84 49.00 -35.73
CA GLY A 740 -57.55 48.64 -34.50
C GLY A 740 -56.71 48.52 -33.21
N PRO A 741 -56.84 49.47 -32.26
CA PRO A 741 -56.15 49.48 -30.97
C PRO A 741 -57.06 49.06 -29.78
N GLY A 742 -56.44 48.66 -28.67
CA GLY A 742 -57.08 48.49 -27.35
C GLY A 742 -56.36 47.40 -26.56
N GLY A 743 -55.74 47.61 -25.39
CA GLY A 743 -56.06 48.53 -24.31
C GLY A 743 -56.93 47.82 -23.28
N ARG A 744 -56.34 47.30 -22.19
CA ARG A 744 -56.94 47.39 -20.84
C ARG A 744 -55.99 47.01 -19.69
N PRO A 745 -56.10 47.67 -18.51
CA PRO A 745 -55.23 47.52 -17.34
C PRO A 745 -55.91 46.92 -16.09
N GLY A 746 -55.11 46.28 -15.21
CA GLY A 746 -55.26 46.09 -13.73
C GLY A 746 -56.55 45.46 -13.18
N PRO A 747 -56.80 45.46 -11.84
CA PRO A 747 -55.90 45.47 -10.68
C PRO A 747 -56.38 44.60 -9.46
N GLY A 748 -55.58 44.57 -8.37
CA GLY A 748 -56.04 44.37 -6.96
C GLY A 748 -56.15 42.92 -6.44
N GLY A 749 -55.84 42.57 -5.20
CA GLY A 749 -55.43 43.33 -4.01
C GLY A 749 -55.01 42.39 -2.86
N PRO A 750 -54.62 42.93 -1.68
CA PRO A 750 -54.09 42.17 -0.55
C PRO A 750 -55.14 41.92 0.54
N GLY A 751 -55.00 40.82 1.30
CA GLY A 751 -55.86 40.52 2.44
C GLY A 751 -55.06 39.86 3.57
N GLY A 752 -54.95 40.56 4.70
CA GLY A 752 -54.37 40.05 5.95
C GLY A 752 -55.38 39.30 6.80
N GLY A 753 -54.88 38.61 7.83
CA GLY A 753 -55.69 37.99 8.88
C GLY A 753 -54.84 37.60 10.08
N ARG A 754 -55.04 38.35 11.18
CA ARG A 754 -54.48 38.15 12.53
C ARG A 754 -55.32 37.16 13.34
N GLY A 755 -54.69 36.59 14.38
CA GLY A 755 -55.31 35.98 15.57
C GLY A 755 -54.60 34.67 15.89
N GLY A 756 -54.03 34.39 17.05
CA GLY A 756 -54.20 34.88 18.42
C GLY A 756 -53.91 33.68 19.36
N PRO A 757 -53.56 33.88 20.64
CA PRO A 757 -52.57 33.02 21.33
C PRO A 757 -53.13 32.11 22.44
N GLY A 758 -52.33 31.12 22.83
CA GLY A 758 -52.41 30.36 24.09
C GLY A 758 -51.34 29.27 24.07
N GLY A 759 -50.46 29.07 25.05
CA GLY A 759 -50.46 29.43 26.45
C GLY A 759 -50.49 28.14 27.29
N GLY A 760 -49.38 27.81 27.96
CA GLY A 760 -49.40 26.96 29.16
C GLY A 760 -48.43 25.77 29.20
N GLY A 761 -47.50 25.82 30.18
CA GLY A 761 -47.32 24.69 31.10
C GLY A 761 -46.03 23.84 31.00
N GLY A 762 -44.93 24.38 31.56
CA GLY A 762 -44.13 23.83 32.69
C GLY A 762 -43.78 22.33 32.86
N PRO A 763 -42.78 22.03 33.72
CA PRO A 763 -41.78 20.95 33.51
C PRO A 763 -41.82 19.82 34.55
N GLY A 764 -41.10 18.71 34.28
CA GLY A 764 -40.79 17.72 35.32
C GLY A 764 -40.05 16.45 34.88
N GLY A 765 -38.74 16.41 35.14
CA GLY A 765 -38.08 15.40 35.99
C GLY A 765 -37.88 13.94 35.53
N GLY A 766 -36.65 13.45 35.73
CA GLY A 766 -36.45 12.21 36.50
C GLY A 766 -35.59 11.11 35.86
N ASN A 767 -34.45 10.84 36.52
CA ASN A 767 -33.52 9.74 36.31
C ASN A 767 -34.17 8.34 36.28
N GLY A 768 -33.50 7.44 35.56
CA GLY A 768 -33.53 5.99 35.68
C GLY A 768 -32.27 5.41 35.04
#